data_AF-A0A9N8E499-F1
#
_entry.id   AF-A0A9N8E499-F1
#
_cell.length_a   1.000
_cell.length_b   1.000
_cell.length_c   1.000
_cell.angle_alpha   90.00
_cell.angle_beta   90.00
_cell.angle_gamma   90.00
#
_symmetry.space_group_name_H-M   'P 1'
#
loop_
_entity.id
_entity.type
_entity.pdbx_description
1 polymer ?
#
loop_
_entity_poly.entity_id
_entity_poly.type
_entity_poly.pdbx_seq_one_letter_code
_entity_poly.pdbx_strand_id
1 'polypeptide(L)'
;MLPFSRLNTCGWTLGGLLLLVSTRSVSGILQTGSVDVKLRDGSSYTLLSSQASFGVYPAEGTWNNEAHQLMLAPSNNQLLCENVTTITTEETKWSQSTILVKRGACSFETKAWNAQKLGALGMIVYGNLGARYSLNATSHINQTNYKYTEEDIVWPREFYDYDCNKGSALVPASAIQIDPPPYVSANNDPVLSGDSSSNLCKANSADDLQNCDSKACLLTGEKDGDQMRACCAWDLHVWLYEDPAFTAANVAIPATYISMQEASRLLADYQKDDQVFVTIYSRPRPKYNISAILIWALGVFVTGLAAFMSADEYHRMIRKIIRRQKRRSEAAQGNNDKSQTHSRNNHASAPPVNVEETLELTVWHALVFVVMASSGLLILFFFKIYRVVKVFYAIGCSKAVSQIIFFPICWRIGRRMNFRDRIVWRTGTEDFGDITILDIVSHVCGFTLGFVWLVMCFTIRHPEDITFFWVVQDIFGAAMCISFLAVIKLNSLKVAASLLIMAFFYDIFMVFISPLFFGKSVMITVATSGGPPTADPAWCEKYPDDPNCQGGEPLPMLFQIPRIGDYQGGSSLLGLGDIVLPGLVVSLAARLDAAKSLLGLLGGGNSAVNSYGCPEQRHGGSGCSMCSGGYFAPQVVAYAVGLLMANMAVYLMNMGQPALLYLVPCCLGTFTFMAWRRNELGSLWEGPKAIRTVDAMLYGEEPTDSANNVHAPLPTVEGEEALTVPSASDQDCDGDVPLQEPHRNVV
;
A
#
# COMPACT_ATOMS: atom_id res chain seq x y z
N MET A 1 -0.70 -5.74 -28.18
CA MET A 1 -1.35 -5.42 -29.47
C MET A 1 -2.82 -5.79 -29.32
N LEU A 2 -3.73 -4.81 -29.23
CA LEU A 2 -5.20 -4.91 -29.39
C LEU A 2 -5.67 -3.49 -29.79
N PRO A 3 -6.60 -3.31 -30.74
CA PRO A 3 -6.86 -2.01 -31.34
C PRO A 3 -8.00 -1.26 -30.63
N PHE A 4 -7.67 -0.20 -29.91
CA PHE A 4 -8.64 0.86 -29.57
C PHE A 4 -8.81 1.77 -30.78
N SER A 5 -9.82 1.52 -31.59
CA SER A 5 -10.26 2.43 -32.65
C SER A 5 -11.65 2.96 -32.33
N ARG A 6 -11.75 4.30 -32.36
CA ARG A 6 -12.96 5.15 -32.27
C ARG A 6 -13.46 5.48 -30.86
N LEU A 7 -12.89 6.54 -30.29
CA LEU A 7 -13.72 7.58 -29.68
C LEU A 7 -13.26 8.92 -30.22
N ASN A 8 -14.22 9.65 -30.79
CA ASN A 8 -14.06 10.95 -31.40
C ASN A 8 -13.74 12.02 -30.36
N THR A 9 -12.96 12.98 -30.83
CA THR A 9 -12.68 14.31 -30.27
C THR A 9 -13.91 14.98 -29.66
N CYS A 10 -13.87 15.22 -28.34
CA CYS A 10 -14.59 16.33 -27.72
C CYS A 10 -13.72 16.90 -26.60
N GLY A 11 -13.73 18.23 -26.47
CA GLY A 11 -12.65 19.04 -25.89
C GLY A 11 -12.27 18.73 -24.45
N TRP A 12 -10.95 18.60 -24.24
CA TRP A 12 -10.33 18.70 -22.92
C TRP A 12 -10.15 20.19 -22.61
N THR A 13 -11.15 20.81 -22.00
CA THR A 13 -10.96 22.08 -21.32
C THR A 13 -10.35 21.81 -19.94
N LEU A 14 -9.44 22.70 -19.55
CA LEU A 14 -8.55 22.69 -18.39
C LEU A 14 -9.25 22.69 -17.01
N GLY A 15 -10.55 22.38 -16.92
CA GLY A 15 -11.36 22.43 -15.70
C GLY A 15 -11.62 21.08 -15.02
N GLY A 16 -11.21 19.96 -15.64
CA GLY A 16 -11.52 18.61 -15.14
C GLY A 16 -10.56 18.04 -14.09
N LEU A 17 -9.42 18.69 -13.80
CA LEU A 17 -8.37 18.13 -12.93
C LEU A 17 -8.47 18.57 -11.45
N LEU A 18 -9.45 19.41 -11.11
CA LEU A 18 -9.60 20.03 -9.78
C LEU A 18 -10.81 19.53 -8.98
N LEU A 19 -11.52 18.51 -9.46
CA LEU A 19 -12.74 17.99 -8.83
C LEU A 19 -12.63 16.51 -8.45
N LEU A 20 -11.67 16.20 -7.57
CA LEU A 20 -11.74 15.03 -6.70
C LEU A 20 -11.25 15.43 -5.29
N VAL A 21 -11.91 16.44 -4.72
CA VAL A 21 -11.86 16.69 -3.28
C VAL A 21 -12.91 15.77 -2.66
N SER A 22 -12.46 14.67 -2.08
CA SER A 22 -13.21 13.98 -1.03
C SER A 22 -12.31 13.99 0.20
N THR A 23 -12.29 15.12 0.91
CA THR A 23 -11.78 15.16 2.28
C THR A 23 -12.72 14.34 3.14
N ARG A 24 -12.35 13.08 3.43
CA ARG A 24 -12.93 12.39 4.57
C ARG A 24 -12.30 13.02 5.82
N SER A 25 -13.14 13.48 6.74
CA SER A 25 -12.68 14.00 8.02
C SER A 25 -12.02 12.87 8.82
N VAL A 26 -10.89 13.20 9.43
CA VAL A 26 -10.16 12.34 10.38
C VAL A 26 -11.15 11.92 11.46
N SER A 27 -11.36 10.61 11.58
CA SER A 27 -12.34 10.04 12.50
C SER A 27 -11.70 9.85 13.88
N GLY A 28 -12.42 10.27 14.93
CA GLY A 28 -12.11 10.01 16.33
C GLY A 28 -12.15 8.53 16.69
N ILE A 29 -12.61 8.19 17.91
CA ILE A 29 -12.88 6.82 18.31
C ILE A 29 -13.76 6.16 17.25
N LEU A 30 -13.16 5.19 16.55
CA LEU A 30 -13.80 4.51 15.44
C LEU A 30 -15.07 3.82 15.95
N GLN A 31 -16.21 4.24 15.43
CA GLN A 31 -17.50 3.63 15.72
C GLN A 31 -17.50 2.21 15.14
N THR A 32 -17.22 1.25 16.01
CA THR A 32 -17.09 -0.17 15.67
C THR A 32 -18.45 -0.85 15.58
N GLY A 33 -19.47 -0.33 16.25
CA GLY A 33 -20.83 -0.86 16.32
C GLY A 33 -21.85 0.06 15.66
N SER A 34 -23.05 -0.49 15.51
CA SER A 34 -24.23 0.25 15.07
C SER A 34 -25.47 -0.27 15.79
N VAL A 35 -26.41 0.65 16.03
CA VAL A 35 -27.70 0.36 16.63
C VAL A 35 -28.79 0.74 15.64
N ASP A 36 -29.50 -0.23 15.10
CA ASP A 36 -30.69 0.02 14.28
C ASP A 36 -31.89 0.23 15.18
N VAL A 37 -32.55 1.37 15.04
CA VAL A 37 -33.76 1.74 15.74
C VAL A 37 -34.94 1.58 14.79
N LYS A 38 -35.98 0.86 15.22
CA LYS A 38 -37.24 0.69 14.51
C LYS A 38 -38.37 1.24 15.36
N LEU A 39 -39.10 2.21 14.81
CA LEU A 39 -40.26 2.81 15.42
C LEU A 39 -41.53 2.11 14.96
N ARG A 40 -42.60 2.23 15.74
CA ARG A 40 -43.92 1.66 15.41
C ARG A 40 -44.49 2.17 14.09
N ASP A 41 -44.17 3.40 13.72
CA ASP A 41 -44.59 4.04 12.45
C ASP A 41 -43.91 3.42 11.21
N GLY A 42 -43.02 2.44 11.39
CA GLY A 42 -42.28 1.77 10.32
C GLY A 42 -41.03 2.52 9.86
N SER A 43 -40.75 3.69 10.43
CA SER A 43 -39.49 4.41 10.22
C SER A 43 -38.34 3.69 10.96
N SER A 44 -37.18 3.66 10.32
CA SER A 44 -35.96 3.09 10.89
C SER A 44 -34.74 3.95 10.60
N TYR A 45 -33.85 4.05 11.57
CA TYR A 45 -32.57 4.74 11.41
C TYR A 45 -31.45 4.01 12.17
N THR A 46 -30.21 4.23 11.76
CA THR A 46 -29.03 3.60 12.36
C THR A 46 -28.23 4.65 13.12
N LEU A 47 -27.94 4.38 14.39
CA LEU A 47 -27.02 5.14 15.23
C LEU A 47 -25.64 4.47 15.20
N LEU A 48 -24.57 5.27 15.23
CA LEU A 48 -23.21 4.74 15.23
C LEU A 48 -22.74 4.61 16.67
N SER A 49 -22.21 3.45 17.05
CA SER A 49 -21.88 3.16 18.44
C SER A 49 -20.47 2.62 18.60
N SER A 50 -19.93 2.78 19.81
CA SER A 50 -18.70 2.10 20.22
C SER A 50 -19.03 0.80 20.91
N GLN A 51 -18.50 -0.32 20.41
CA GLN A 51 -18.67 -1.61 21.05
C GLN A 51 -17.87 -1.71 22.34
N ALA A 52 -18.38 -2.48 23.29
CA ALA A 52 -17.62 -2.88 24.47
C ALA A 52 -16.52 -3.89 24.14
N SER A 53 -15.45 -3.86 24.93
CA SER A 53 -14.39 -4.87 24.90
C SER A 53 -14.75 -6.14 25.66
N PHE A 54 -15.85 -6.13 26.42
CA PHE A 54 -16.39 -7.25 27.18
C PHE A 54 -17.77 -7.65 26.61
N GLY A 55 -18.26 -8.82 27.01
CA GLY A 55 -19.54 -9.34 26.51
C GLY A 55 -19.41 -10.15 25.23
N VAL A 56 -20.55 -10.54 24.66
CA VAL A 56 -20.59 -11.23 23.37
C VAL A 56 -20.60 -10.18 22.25
N TYR A 57 -19.68 -10.34 21.30
CA TYR A 57 -19.69 -9.56 20.07
C TYR A 57 -20.86 -10.01 19.19
N PRO A 58 -21.84 -9.14 18.89
CA PRO A 58 -22.96 -9.51 18.04
C PRO A 58 -22.45 -9.84 16.63
N ALA A 59 -22.78 -11.02 16.11
CA ALA A 59 -22.18 -11.55 14.89
C ALA A 59 -22.55 -10.73 13.64
N GLU A 60 -21.63 -10.74 12.67
CA GLU A 60 -21.73 -10.07 11.37
C GLU A 60 -22.89 -10.62 10.53
N GLY A 61 -23.92 -9.81 10.27
CA GLY A 61 -24.92 -10.04 9.20
C GLY A 61 -25.78 -11.31 9.29
N THR A 62 -25.53 -12.20 10.24
CA THR A 62 -26.31 -13.42 10.48
C THR A 62 -26.50 -13.60 11.98
N TRP A 63 -27.45 -12.87 12.54
CA TRP A 63 -28.31 -13.46 13.54
C TRP A 63 -29.73 -13.09 13.15
N ASN A 64 -30.66 -13.99 13.46
CA ASN A 64 -32.08 -13.70 13.49
C ASN A 64 -32.31 -12.62 14.57
N ASN A 65 -31.94 -11.38 14.27
CA ASN A 65 -31.96 -10.25 15.17
C ASN A 65 -33.42 -9.81 15.27
N GLU A 66 -34.17 -10.53 16.09
CA GLU A 66 -35.43 -10.04 16.61
C GLU A 66 -35.14 -8.71 17.27
N ALA A 67 -35.79 -7.67 16.78
CA ALA A 67 -35.62 -6.35 17.36
C ALA A 67 -36.14 -6.41 18.79
N HIS A 68 -35.30 -6.08 19.76
CA HIS A 68 -35.65 -6.14 21.17
C HIS A 68 -36.29 -4.83 21.58
N GLN A 69 -37.33 -4.88 22.41
CA GLN A 69 -37.92 -3.66 22.94
C GLN A 69 -36.87 -2.92 23.77
N LEU A 70 -36.72 -1.62 23.52
CA LEU A 70 -35.90 -0.72 24.30
C LEU A 70 -36.60 -0.42 25.63
N MET A 71 -35.91 -0.57 26.74
CA MET A 71 -36.44 -0.29 28.07
C MET A 71 -35.48 0.62 28.83
N LEU A 72 -36.03 1.57 29.59
CA LEU A 72 -35.22 2.37 30.50
C LEU A 72 -34.84 1.56 31.75
N ALA A 73 -33.70 1.89 32.35
CA ALA A 73 -33.30 1.34 33.64
C ALA A 73 -34.36 1.59 34.74
N PRO A 74 -34.47 0.71 35.75
CA PRO A 74 -35.40 0.88 36.86
C PRO A 74 -35.28 2.25 37.54
N SER A 75 -36.40 2.85 37.95
CA SER A 75 -36.42 4.18 38.57
C SER A 75 -35.65 4.25 39.90
N ASN A 76 -35.58 3.15 40.64
CA ASN A 76 -34.80 3.00 41.87
C ASN A 76 -33.29 2.77 41.61
N ASN A 77 -32.89 2.36 40.40
CA ASN A 77 -31.50 2.06 40.05
C ASN A 77 -31.18 2.52 38.61
N GLN A 78 -31.34 3.82 38.33
CA GLN A 78 -31.19 4.39 36.98
C GLN A 78 -29.78 4.23 36.37
N LEU A 79 -28.77 4.05 37.22
CA LEU A 79 -27.37 3.87 36.82
C LEU A 79 -26.95 2.39 36.75
N LEU A 80 -27.79 1.45 37.18
CA LEU A 80 -27.47 0.02 37.33
C LEU A 80 -26.17 -0.25 38.11
N CYS A 81 -25.91 0.54 39.15
CA CYS A 81 -24.72 0.38 39.98
C CYS A 81 -25.00 -0.42 41.25
N GLU A 82 -26.24 -0.42 41.73
CA GLU A 82 -26.62 -1.22 42.89
C GLU A 82 -26.79 -2.68 42.49
N ASN A 83 -26.29 -3.59 43.34
CA ASN A 83 -26.41 -5.03 43.12
C ASN A 83 -27.87 -5.46 43.16
N VAL A 84 -28.34 -6.05 42.07
CA VAL A 84 -29.65 -6.70 42.03
C VAL A 84 -29.55 -8.02 42.79
N THR A 85 -30.11 -8.08 44.00
CA THR A 85 -30.01 -9.25 44.92
C THR A 85 -31.29 -10.06 45.04
N THR A 86 -32.46 -9.54 44.64
CA THR A 86 -33.75 -10.22 44.78
C THR A 86 -34.63 -9.96 43.57
N ILE A 87 -34.85 -10.99 42.75
CA ILE A 87 -35.71 -10.93 41.57
C ILE A 87 -37.17 -10.80 42.02
N THR A 88 -37.70 -9.58 42.00
CA THR A 88 -39.12 -9.32 42.24
C THR A 88 -39.95 -9.64 40.99
N THR A 89 -41.26 -9.88 41.12
CA THR A 89 -42.16 -10.15 39.99
C THR A 89 -42.26 -9.00 38.97
N GLU A 90 -41.82 -7.79 39.33
CA GLU A 90 -41.68 -6.66 38.40
C GLU A 90 -40.43 -6.78 37.50
N GLU A 91 -39.43 -7.59 37.88
CA GLU A 91 -38.16 -7.73 37.15
C GLU A 91 -38.26 -8.58 35.89
N THR A 92 -39.36 -9.30 35.67
CA THR A 92 -39.64 -9.94 34.37
C THR A 92 -39.93 -8.93 33.26
N LYS A 93 -40.16 -7.65 33.60
CA LYS A 93 -40.41 -6.57 32.63
C LYS A 93 -39.22 -6.31 31.70
N TRP A 94 -38.00 -6.57 32.16
CA TRP A 94 -36.77 -6.39 31.38
C TRP A 94 -36.29 -7.66 30.69
N SER A 95 -36.99 -8.78 30.89
CA SER A 95 -36.71 -10.03 30.19
C SER A 95 -36.84 -9.86 28.67
N GLN A 96 -35.83 -10.29 27.92
CA GLN A 96 -35.79 -10.22 26.45
C GLN A 96 -35.79 -8.78 25.88
N SER A 97 -35.43 -7.79 26.70
CA SER A 97 -35.34 -6.38 26.30
C SER A 97 -33.90 -5.88 26.21
N THR A 98 -33.70 -4.73 25.56
CA THR A 98 -32.43 -4.00 25.60
C THR A 98 -32.54 -2.82 26.54
N ILE A 99 -31.67 -2.74 27.56
CA ILE A 99 -31.73 -1.67 28.56
C ILE A 99 -30.89 -0.47 28.12
N LEU A 100 -31.48 0.72 28.15
CA LEU A 100 -30.81 2.00 27.99
C LEU A 100 -30.40 2.56 29.35
N VAL A 101 -29.10 2.80 29.54
CA VAL A 101 -28.50 3.14 30.84
C VAL A 101 -27.60 4.37 30.73
N LYS A 102 -27.70 5.27 31.71
CA LYS A 102 -26.83 6.45 31.81
C LYS A 102 -25.40 6.05 32.22
N ARG A 103 -24.40 6.73 31.64
CA ARG A 103 -23.00 6.68 32.10
C ARG A 103 -22.89 7.25 33.53
N GLY A 104 -21.94 6.74 34.33
CA GLY A 104 -21.54 7.30 35.62
C GLY A 104 -21.59 6.31 36.81
N ALA A 105 -21.01 6.73 37.94
CA ALA A 105 -20.95 6.09 39.27
C ALA A 105 -20.28 4.70 39.41
N CYS A 106 -20.34 3.83 38.41
CA CYS A 106 -19.72 2.50 38.43
C CYS A 106 -19.17 2.11 37.06
N SER A 107 -18.37 1.04 37.00
CA SER A 107 -17.77 0.53 35.76
C SER A 107 -18.81 0.03 34.76
N PHE A 108 -18.48 0.12 33.47
CA PHE A 108 -19.37 -0.30 32.38
C PHE A 108 -19.71 -1.80 32.46
N GLU A 109 -18.75 -2.61 32.90
CA GLU A 109 -18.93 -4.04 33.10
C GLU A 109 -19.91 -4.36 34.23
N THR A 110 -19.84 -3.64 35.35
CA THR A 110 -20.81 -3.76 36.45
C THR A 110 -22.24 -3.46 35.99
N LYS A 111 -22.41 -2.40 35.16
CA LYS A 111 -23.73 -2.06 34.57
C LYS A 111 -24.25 -3.18 33.69
N ALA A 112 -23.38 -3.75 32.85
CA ALA A 112 -23.72 -4.84 31.96
C ALA A 112 -24.12 -6.11 32.73
N TRP A 113 -23.40 -6.42 33.80
CA TRP A 113 -23.69 -7.55 34.68
C TRP A 113 -25.05 -7.39 35.39
N ASN A 114 -25.35 -6.21 35.91
CA ASN A 114 -26.65 -5.92 36.53
C ASN A 114 -27.79 -5.94 35.50
N ALA A 115 -27.57 -5.44 34.28
CA ALA A 115 -28.54 -5.55 33.20
C ALA A 115 -28.82 -7.02 32.83
N GLN A 116 -27.77 -7.86 32.77
CA GLN A 116 -27.91 -9.28 32.51
C GLN A 116 -28.71 -10.00 33.61
N LYS A 117 -28.51 -9.63 34.88
CA LYS A 117 -29.29 -10.18 36.01
C LYS A 117 -30.78 -9.85 35.92
N LEU A 118 -31.13 -8.69 35.36
CA LEU A 118 -32.51 -8.29 35.09
C LEU A 118 -33.14 -9.05 33.89
N GLY A 119 -32.39 -9.94 33.23
CA GLY A 119 -32.87 -10.71 32.08
C GLY A 119 -32.77 -9.99 30.74
N ALA A 120 -32.03 -8.87 30.67
CA ALA A 120 -31.80 -8.16 29.43
C ALA A 120 -30.96 -8.98 28.45
N LEU A 121 -31.22 -8.79 27.16
CA LEU A 121 -30.43 -9.40 26.07
C LEU A 121 -29.36 -8.46 25.52
N GLY A 122 -29.40 -7.18 25.88
CA GLY A 122 -28.42 -6.20 25.44
C GLY A 122 -28.47 -4.94 26.31
N MET A 123 -27.40 -4.15 26.26
CA MET A 123 -27.29 -2.89 26.97
C MET A 123 -26.76 -1.78 26.07
N ILE A 124 -27.40 -0.62 26.12
CA ILE A 124 -26.92 0.61 25.49
C ILE A 124 -26.57 1.59 26.60
N VAL A 125 -25.31 1.95 26.71
CA VAL A 125 -24.84 3.02 27.59
C VAL A 125 -24.84 4.31 26.80
N TYR A 126 -25.30 5.40 27.38
CA TYR A 126 -25.23 6.70 26.73
C TYR A 126 -24.56 7.75 27.60
N GLY A 127 -23.89 8.69 26.94
CA GLY A 127 -23.31 9.86 27.59
C GLY A 127 -24.40 10.74 28.21
N ASN A 128 -24.08 11.37 29.34
CA ASN A 128 -24.86 12.46 29.91
C ASN A 128 -23.93 13.51 30.51
N LEU A 129 -24.47 14.70 30.82
CA LEU A 129 -23.69 15.77 31.43
C LEU A 129 -23.35 15.43 32.89
N GLY A 130 -24.28 14.80 33.62
CA GLY A 130 -24.08 14.41 35.01
C GLY A 130 -22.87 13.50 35.26
N ALA A 131 -22.47 12.65 34.32
CA ALA A 131 -21.29 11.80 34.47
C ALA A 131 -19.95 12.57 34.50
N ARG A 132 -19.96 13.87 34.16
CA ARG A 132 -18.77 14.73 34.19
C ARG A 132 -18.55 15.42 35.54
N TYR A 133 -19.56 15.37 36.41
CA TYR A 133 -19.50 15.89 37.76
C TYR A 133 -19.31 14.73 38.72
N SER A 134 -18.34 14.85 39.62
CA SER A 134 -18.13 13.87 40.69
C SER A 134 -17.86 14.58 42.01
N LEU A 135 -18.00 13.86 43.11
CA LEU A 135 -17.65 14.35 44.44
C LEU A 135 -16.26 13.83 44.82
N ASN A 136 -15.45 14.69 45.43
CA ASN A 136 -14.21 14.27 46.06
C ASN A 136 -14.52 13.58 47.39
N ALA A 137 -15.00 12.34 47.33
CA ALA A 137 -15.31 11.55 48.53
C ALA A 137 -14.04 11.21 49.33
N THR A 138 -12.86 11.23 48.68
CA THR A 138 -11.57 10.88 49.27
C THR A 138 -11.12 11.80 50.39
N SER A 139 -11.47 13.09 50.35
CA SER A 139 -11.11 14.04 51.41
C SER A 139 -11.87 13.82 52.71
N HIS A 140 -13.00 13.10 52.68
CA HIS A 140 -13.91 12.95 53.82
C HIS A 140 -14.24 11.50 54.18
N ILE A 141 -13.46 10.52 53.71
CA ILE A 141 -13.64 9.07 53.96
C ILE A 141 -13.83 8.73 55.45
N ASN A 142 -13.20 9.50 56.34
CA ASN A 142 -13.24 9.26 57.78
C ASN A 142 -14.43 9.91 58.50
N GLN A 143 -15.34 10.58 57.78
CA GLN A 143 -16.50 11.28 58.36
C GLN A 143 -17.81 10.68 57.84
N THR A 144 -18.53 9.97 58.70
CA THR A 144 -19.75 9.23 58.35
C THR A 144 -21.00 10.11 58.15
N ASN A 145 -20.94 11.41 58.50
CA ASN A 145 -22.06 12.36 58.44
C ASN A 145 -21.65 13.71 57.82
N TYR A 146 -20.65 13.73 56.94
CA TYR A 146 -20.22 14.96 56.29
C TYR A 146 -21.24 15.37 55.21
N LYS A 147 -21.77 16.60 55.32
CA LYS A 147 -22.65 17.17 54.31
C LYS A 147 -21.78 17.83 53.24
N TYR A 148 -21.72 17.21 52.06
CA TYR A 148 -20.98 17.73 50.92
C TYR A 148 -21.43 19.14 50.54
N THR A 149 -20.46 19.99 50.24
CA THR A 149 -20.63 21.39 49.85
C THR A 149 -20.18 21.62 48.41
N GLU A 150 -20.38 22.82 47.86
CA GLU A 150 -19.94 23.16 46.50
C GLU A 150 -18.42 23.03 46.29
N GLU A 151 -17.63 23.13 47.37
CA GLU A 151 -16.17 22.99 47.32
C GLU A 151 -15.72 21.54 47.15
N ASP A 152 -16.59 20.57 47.46
CA ASP A 152 -16.30 19.14 47.30
C ASP A 152 -16.61 18.63 45.88
N ILE A 153 -17.14 19.50 45.01
CA ILE A 153 -17.46 19.20 43.62
C ILE A 153 -16.17 19.17 42.80
N VAL A 154 -15.92 18.04 42.17
CA VAL A 154 -14.94 17.94 41.10
C VAL A 154 -15.58 18.46 39.82
N TRP A 155 -15.28 19.71 39.49
CA TRP A 155 -15.72 20.36 38.26
C TRP A 155 -15.06 19.73 37.03
N PRO A 156 -15.76 19.69 35.88
CA PRO A 156 -15.19 19.24 34.61
C PRO A 156 -13.98 20.10 34.23
N ARG A 157 -13.05 19.54 33.45
CA ARG A 157 -11.82 20.26 33.06
C ARG A 157 -11.90 20.80 31.64
N GLU A 158 -11.40 22.02 31.44
CA GLU A 158 -11.24 22.63 30.12
C GLU A 158 -10.34 21.76 29.23
N PHE A 159 -10.66 21.69 27.94
CA PHE A 159 -10.05 20.84 26.90
C PHE A 159 -10.23 19.32 27.08
N TYR A 160 -10.61 18.85 28.27
CA TYR A 160 -10.92 17.43 28.53
C TYR A 160 -12.41 17.13 28.44
N ASP A 161 -13.26 17.93 29.08
CA ASP A 161 -14.70 17.69 29.13
C ASP A 161 -15.49 18.73 28.35
N TYR A 162 -15.00 19.97 28.28
CA TYR A 162 -15.59 21.08 27.52
C TYR A 162 -14.54 21.95 26.83
N ASP A 163 -14.97 22.77 25.88
CA ASP A 163 -14.16 23.80 25.23
C ASP A 163 -14.95 25.11 25.11
N CYS A 164 -14.50 26.15 25.82
CA CYS A 164 -15.15 27.46 25.79
C CYS A 164 -14.91 28.21 24.48
N ASN A 165 -13.86 27.88 23.71
CA ASN A 165 -13.58 28.51 22.41
C ASN A 165 -14.58 28.08 21.33
N LYS A 166 -15.26 26.96 21.54
CA LYS A 166 -16.33 26.44 20.67
C LYS A 166 -17.72 26.99 21.03
N GLY A 167 -17.82 27.78 22.10
CA GLY A 167 -19.03 28.43 22.55
C GLY A 167 -19.08 28.49 24.08
N SER A 168 -19.50 29.65 24.60
CA SER A 168 -19.70 29.85 26.04
C SER A 168 -20.89 30.75 26.31
N ALA A 169 -21.62 30.47 27.38
CA ALA A 169 -22.79 31.22 27.81
C ALA A 169 -22.72 31.49 29.32
N LEU A 170 -23.41 32.54 29.76
CA LEU A 170 -23.60 32.84 31.18
C LEU A 170 -25.01 32.43 31.57
N VAL A 171 -25.13 31.41 32.42
CA VAL A 171 -26.41 30.82 32.81
C VAL A 171 -26.76 31.29 34.23
N PRO A 172 -27.99 31.75 34.51
CA PRO A 172 -28.38 32.15 35.86
C PRO A 172 -28.27 30.98 36.83
N ALA A 173 -27.57 31.18 37.95
CA ALA A 173 -27.33 30.13 38.95
C ALA A 173 -28.62 29.65 39.61
N SER A 174 -29.65 30.51 39.69
CA SER A 174 -30.97 30.17 40.23
C SER A 174 -31.77 29.17 39.38
N ALA A 175 -31.42 29.02 38.10
CA ALA A 175 -32.08 28.08 37.20
C ALA A 175 -31.48 26.67 37.25
N ILE A 176 -30.40 26.48 38.00
CA ILE A 176 -29.64 25.23 38.09
C ILE A 176 -29.69 24.72 39.52
N GLN A 177 -30.04 23.44 39.68
CA GLN A 177 -30.06 22.81 41.00
C GLN A 177 -28.74 22.10 41.27
N ILE A 178 -27.96 22.64 42.20
CA ILE A 178 -26.74 22.06 42.76
C ILE A 178 -27.05 21.66 44.20
N ASP A 179 -27.53 20.44 44.42
CA ASP A 179 -27.91 19.91 45.75
C ASP A 179 -27.29 18.51 45.90
N PRO A 180 -26.56 18.18 46.99
CA PRO A 180 -25.83 16.91 47.07
C PRO A 180 -26.68 15.67 46.75
N PRO A 181 -26.25 14.83 45.77
CA PRO A 181 -25.00 14.96 45.01
C PRO A 181 -25.07 16.08 43.95
N PRO A 182 -23.99 16.86 43.80
CA PRO A 182 -23.95 18.26 43.38
C PRO A 182 -24.48 18.59 41.99
N TYR A 183 -24.79 17.59 41.18
CA TYR A 183 -25.38 17.79 39.87
C TYR A 183 -26.56 16.84 39.69
N VAL A 184 -27.77 17.40 39.73
CA VAL A 184 -29.01 16.64 39.56
C VAL A 184 -29.31 16.49 38.07
N SER A 185 -28.79 15.41 37.47
CA SER A 185 -28.96 15.15 36.03
C SER A 185 -30.43 15.16 35.55
N ALA A 186 -31.38 14.77 36.41
CA ALA A 186 -32.80 14.76 36.05
C ALA A 186 -33.37 16.18 35.79
N ASN A 187 -32.86 17.20 36.49
CA ASN A 187 -33.35 18.57 36.40
C ASN A 187 -32.46 19.43 35.49
N ASN A 188 -31.15 19.20 35.54
CA ASN A 188 -30.18 20.04 34.84
C ASN A 188 -29.94 19.61 33.38
N ASP A 189 -29.91 18.30 33.08
CA ASP A 189 -29.63 17.81 31.70
C ASP A 189 -30.66 18.35 30.67
N PRO A 190 -31.99 18.34 30.94
CA PRO A 190 -32.99 18.81 29.97
C PRO A 190 -32.90 20.30 29.64
N VAL A 191 -32.25 21.08 30.51
CA VAL A 191 -32.15 22.53 30.44
C VAL A 191 -30.79 22.98 29.87
N LEU A 192 -29.78 22.10 29.92
CA LEU A 192 -28.41 22.34 29.44
C LEU A 192 -28.07 21.54 28.17
N SER A 193 -28.98 20.70 27.67
CA SER A 193 -28.80 19.91 26.46
C SER A 193 -30.00 20.01 25.52
N GLY A 194 -29.75 19.81 24.22
CA GLY A 194 -30.78 19.81 23.19
C GLY A 194 -30.82 21.11 22.38
N ASP A 195 -31.67 21.12 21.35
CA ASP A 195 -31.73 22.20 20.35
C ASP A 195 -32.91 23.17 20.54
N SER A 196 -33.75 22.91 21.54
CA SER A 196 -34.92 23.73 21.87
C SER A 196 -34.52 25.07 22.48
N SER A 197 -35.44 26.04 22.41
CA SER A 197 -35.30 27.33 23.11
C SER A 197 -35.27 27.21 24.63
N SER A 198 -35.60 26.03 25.18
CA SER A 198 -35.47 25.72 26.60
C SER A 198 -34.02 25.48 27.05
N ASN A 199 -33.08 25.33 26.11
CA ASN A 199 -31.67 25.20 26.44
C ASN A 199 -31.10 26.56 26.88
N LEU A 200 -30.76 26.69 28.16
CA LEU A 200 -30.27 27.94 28.75
C LEU A 200 -28.95 28.41 28.16
N CYS A 201 -28.10 27.49 27.70
CA CYS A 201 -26.83 27.84 27.06
C CYS A 201 -27.04 28.41 25.67
N LYS A 202 -28.13 28.03 24.98
CA LYS A 202 -28.52 28.64 23.71
C LYS A 202 -29.21 29.98 23.94
N ALA A 203 -30.07 30.07 24.98
CA ALA A 203 -30.84 31.27 25.28
C ALA A 203 -29.99 32.45 25.79
N ASN A 204 -28.90 32.17 26.52
CA ASN A 204 -28.08 33.19 27.18
C ASN A 204 -26.69 33.39 26.55
N SER A 205 -26.45 32.86 25.34
CA SER A 205 -25.19 33.09 24.62
C SER A 205 -25.33 34.28 23.68
N ALA A 206 -24.33 35.16 23.66
CA ALA A 206 -24.23 36.27 22.69
C ALA A 206 -23.79 35.78 21.29
N ASP A 207 -23.05 34.67 21.26
CA ASP A 207 -22.67 33.93 20.04
C ASP A 207 -23.51 32.64 19.99
N ASP A 208 -24.33 32.48 18.95
CA ASP A 208 -25.21 31.32 18.83
C ASP A 208 -24.46 30.00 19.12
N LEU A 209 -25.07 29.11 19.90
CA LEU A 209 -24.64 27.70 20.12
C LEU A 209 -24.52 26.88 18.80
N GLN A 210 -24.61 27.52 17.62
CA GLN A 210 -24.38 26.94 16.30
C GLN A 210 -22.98 26.31 16.16
N ASN A 211 -21.97 26.83 16.87
CA ASN A 211 -20.60 26.30 16.80
C ASN A 211 -20.34 25.11 17.74
N CYS A 212 -21.32 24.74 18.58
CA CYS A 212 -21.20 23.62 19.50
C CYS A 212 -21.85 22.36 18.91
N ASP A 213 -21.03 21.44 18.41
CA ASP A 213 -21.48 20.21 17.74
C ASP A 213 -22.39 19.33 18.62
N SER A 214 -22.13 19.30 19.93
CA SER A 214 -22.88 18.50 20.89
C SER A 214 -24.25 19.05 21.25
N LYS A 215 -24.51 20.35 20.98
CA LYS A 215 -25.70 21.09 21.44
C LYS A 215 -25.94 20.94 22.95
N ALA A 216 -24.88 20.70 23.71
CA ALA A 216 -24.92 20.53 25.15
C ALA A 216 -23.77 21.33 25.78
N CYS A 217 -23.99 21.82 26.99
CA CYS A 217 -23.02 22.66 27.69
C CYS A 217 -22.76 22.13 29.10
N LEU A 218 -21.52 22.32 29.57
CA LEU A 218 -21.09 22.01 30.91
C LEU A 218 -20.80 23.29 31.68
N LEU A 219 -21.27 23.33 32.93
CA LEU A 219 -20.93 24.35 33.92
C LEU A 219 -19.48 24.17 34.37
N THR A 220 -18.70 25.25 34.36
CA THR A 220 -17.27 25.23 34.68
C THR A 220 -16.96 25.44 36.17
N GLY A 221 -17.93 25.96 36.93
CA GLY A 221 -17.75 26.38 38.32
C GLY A 221 -17.29 27.85 38.47
N GLU A 222 -16.97 28.52 37.37
CA GLU A 222 -16.64 29.95 37.35
C GLU A 222 -17.92 30.78 37.48
N LYS A 223 -17.98 31.65 38.50
CA LYS A 223 -19.14 32.51 38.81
C LYS A 223 -18.84 33.96 38.43
N ASP A 224 -19.77 34.60 37.73
CA ASP A 224 -19.80 36.04 37.46
C ASP A 224 -21.07 36.63 38.08
N GLY A 225 -20.97 37.09 39.33
CA GLY A 225 -22.12 37.48 40.14
C GLY A 225 -23.09 36.30 40.39
N ASP A 226 -24.35 36.46 40.00
CA ASP A 226 -25.41 35.44 40.09
C ASP A 226 -25.46 34.50 38.85
N GLN A 227 -24.49 34.61 37.94
CA GLN A 227 -24.40 33.78 36.74
C GLN A 227 -23.22 32.81 36.83
N MET A 228 -23.39 31.63 36.25
CA MET A 228 -22.34 30.63 36.10
C MET A 228 -21.95 30.50 34.64
N ARG A 229 -20.66 30.38 34.39
CA ARG A 229 -20.14 30.14 33.05
C ARG A 229 -20.39 28.70 32.63
N ALA A 230 -20.99 28.54 31.45
CA ALA A 230 -21.20 27.26 30.79
C ALA A 230 -20.47 27.25 29.44
N CYS A 231 -19.83 26.14 29.10
CA CYS A 231 -19.06 25.99 27.87
C CYS A 231 -19.49 24.76 27.08
N CYS A 232 -19.21 24.75 25.77
CA CYS A 232 -19.58 23.65 24.89
C CYS A 232 -18.99 22.32 25.37
N ALA A 233 -19.84 21.31 25.56
CA ALA A 233 -19.44 20.00 26.04
C ALA A 233 -18.92 19.12 24.90
N TRP A 234 -17.89 18.32 25.14
CA TRP A 234 -17.44 17.31 24.18
C TRP A 234 -18.38 16.10 24.14
N ASP A 235 -18.94 15.82 22.97
CA ASP A 235 -19.79 14.64 22.71
C ASP A 235 -19.08 13.61 21.83
N LEU A 236 -18.06 12.97 22.40
CA LEU A 236 -17.29 11.94 21.74
C LEU A 236 -17.75 10.53 22.15
N HIS A 237 -17.56 9.59 21.24
CA HIS A 237 -17.69 8.17 21.53
C HIS A 237 -16.64 7.74 22.57
N VAL A 238 -16.93 6.69 23.34
CA VAL A 238 -16.05 6.21 24.40
C VAL A 238 -15.89 4.70 24.27
N TRP A 239 -14.67 4.20 24.44
CA TRP A 239 -14.40 2.77 24.56
C TRP A 239 -14.88 2.23 25.90
N LEU A 240 -15.70 1.18 25.90
CA LEU A 240 -16.08 0.49 27.13
C LEU A 240 -15.06 -0.62 27.39
N TYR A 241 -14.08 -0.33 28.25
CA TYR A 241 -13.06 -1.29 28.66
C TYR A 241 -13.58 -2.24 29.75
N GLU A 242 -13.00 -3.44 29.78
CA GLU A 242 -13.13 -4.40 30.87
C GLU A 242 -12.50 -3.82 32.14
N ASP A 243 -13.12 -4.07 33.28
CA ASP A 243 -12.66 -3.57 34.58
C ASP A 243 -11.80 -4.64 35.27
N PRO A 244 -10.49 -4.43 35.42
CA PRO A 244 -9.61 -5.44 36.02
C PRO A 244 -9.92 -5.72 37.51
N ALA A 245 -10.67 -4.84 38.18
CA ALA A 245 -11.11 -5.05 39.55
C ALA A 245 -12.42 -5.86 39.65
N PHE A 246 -13.07 -6.15 38.52
CA PHE A 246 -14.30 -6.91 38.47
C PHE A 246 -14.04 -8.40 38.67
N THR A 247 -14.74 -9.00 39.63
CA THR A 247 -14.51 -10.40 40.06
C THR A 247 -15.74 -11.30 39.88
N ALA A 248 -16.84 -10.76 39.35
CA ALA A 248 -18.06 -11.55 39.10
C ALA A 248 -17.96 -12.32 37.78
N ALA A 249 -18.92 -13.22 37.52
CA ALA A 249 -18.91 -14.04 36.31
C ALA A 249 -19.01 -13.19 35.03
N ASN A 250 -18.43 -13.69 33.94
CA ASN A 250 -18.32 -12.97 32.67
C ASN A 250 -19.68 -12.48 32.15
N VAL A 251 -19.70 -11.23 31.67
CA VAL A 251 -20.83 -10.64 30.96
C VAL A 251 -21.05 -11.39 29.64
N ALA A 252 -22.28 -11.80 29.36
CA ALA A 252 -22.69 -12.54 28.17
C ALA A 252 -23.58 -11.72 27.21
N ILE A 253 -23.96 -10.50 27.59
CA ILE A 253 -24.78 -9.62 26.76
C ILE A 253 -23.90 -8.65 25.94
N PRO A 254 -24.30 -8.28 24.71
CA PRO A 254 -23.68 -7.19 23.96
C PRO A 254 -23.92 -5.84 24.64
N ALA A 255 -22.86 -5.04 24.77
CA ALA A 255 -22.92 -3.69 25.29
C ALA A 255 -22.33 -2.69 24.28
N THR A 256 -23.00 -1.54 24.10
CA THR A 256 -22.52 -0.47 23.22
C THR A 256 -22.71 0.91 23.82
N TYR A 257 -21.88 1.87 23.41
CA TYR A 257 -21.98 3.27 23.80
C TYR A 257 -22.45 4.15 22.64
N ILE A 258 -23.43 5.02 22.91
CA ILE A 258 -23.90 6.07 22.00
C ILE A 258 -23.64 7.46 22.58
N SER A 259 -23.52 8.45 21.70
CA SER A 259 -23.26 9.85 22.09
C SER A 259 -24.46 10.49 22.82
N MET A 260 -24.24 11.61 23.51
CA MET A 260 -25.30 12.41 24.15
C MET A 260 -26.34 12.87 23.13
N GLN A 261 -25.89 13.35 21.97
CA GLN A 261 -26.77 13.80 20.90
C GLN A 261 -27.61 12.64 20.34
N GLU A 262 -26.99 11.49 20.07
CA GLU A 262 -27.70 10.29 19.58
C GLU A 262 -28.75 9.81 20.59
N ALA A 263 -28.38 9.80 21.88
CA ALA A 263 -29.28 9.41 22.96
C ALA A 263 -30.46 10.37 23.14
N SER A 264 -30.25 11.69 22.97
CA SER A 264 -31.34 12.67 23.05
C SER A 264 -32.43 12.43 21.99
N ARG A 265 -32.04 12.00 20.79
CA ARG A 265 -32.97 11.62 19.72
C ARG A 265 -33.73 10.34 20.09
N LEU A 266 -33.02 9.32 20.55
CA LEU A 266 -33.60 8.04 20.95
C LEU A 266 -34.59 8.19 22.12
N LEU A 267 -34.25 9.02 23.11
CA LEU A 267 -35.13 9.31 24.25
C LEU A 267 -36.37 10.12 23.85
N ALA A 268 -36.23 11.06 22.91
CA ALA A 268 -37.37 11.82 22.39
C ALA A 268 -38.36 10.92 21.63
N ASP A 269 -37.88 9.90 20.92
CA ASP A 269 -38.74 8.92 20.26
C ASP A 269 -39.40 7.99 21.27
N TYR A 270 -38.67 7.52 22.29
CA TYR A 270 -39.23 6.73 23.39
C TYR A 270 -40.33 7.49 24.16
N GLN A 271 -40.19 8.81 24.35
CA GLN A 271 -41.22 9.64 24.99
C GLN A 271 -42.50 9.79 24.14
N LYS A 272 -42.40 9.65 22.82
CA LYS A 272 -43.57 9.69 21.92
C LYS A 272 -44.28 8.35 21.87
N ASP A 273 -43.51 7.26 21.85
CA ASP A 273 -44.03 5.89 21.81
C ASP A 273 -43.13 4.95 22.65
N ASP A 274 -43.73 4.27 23.63
CA ASP A 274 -43.05 3.28 24.48
C ASP A 274 -42.62 2.01 23.71
N GLN A 275 -43.04 1.84 22.45
CA GLN A 275 -42.70 0.70 21.59
C GLN A 275 -41.58 1.03 20.60
N VAL A 276 -40.38 1.27 21.13
CA VAL A 276 -39.15 1.39 20.33
C VAL A 276 -38.44 0.04 20.33
N PHE A 277 -38.08 -0.47 19.15
CA PHE A 277 -37.31 -1.70 19.01
C PHE A 277 -35.89 -1.38 18.53
N VAL A 278 -34.90 -2.03 19.13
CA VAL A 278 -33.49 -1.82 18.81
C VAL A 278 -32.79 -3.12 18.45
N THR A 279 -31.79 -3.00 17.58
CA THR A 279 -30.93 -4.11 17.19
C THR A 279 -29.47 -3.65 17.23
N ILE A 280 -28.66 -4.33 18.04
CA ILE A 280 -27.24 -4.03 18.20
C ILE A 280 -26.44 -4.99 17.31
N TYR A 281 -25.55 -4.47 16.48
CA TYR A 281 -24.69 -5.30 15.64
C TYR A 281 -23.33 -4.66 15.38
N SER A 282 -22.36 -5.49 14.99
CA SER A 282 -21.04 -5.02 14.60
C SER A 282 -21.07 -4.39 13.22
N ARG A 283 -20.39 -3.25 13.04
CA ARG A 283 -20.28 -2.61 11.73
C ARG A 283 -19.52 -3.55 10.77
N PRO A 284 -20.11 -3.89 9.62
CA PRO A 284 -19.53 -4.90 8.72
C PRO A 284 -18.15 -4.46 8.26
N ARG A 285 -17.21 -5.40 8.28
CA ARG A 285 -15.86 -5.19 7.74
C ARG A 285 -15.69 -6.09 6.52
N PRO A 286 -15.12 -5.58 5.42
CA PRO A 286 -14.81 -6.45 4.29
C PRO A 286 -13.82 -7.54 4.76
N LYS A 287 -14.23 -8.81 4.67
CA LYS A 287 -13.38 -9.97 5.04
C LYS A 287 -12.08 -10.00 4.23
N TYR A 288 -12.12 -9.47 3.01
CA TYR A 288 -10.99 -9.44 2.09
C TYR A 288 -10.58 -7.99 1.81
N ASN A 289 -9.30 -7.70 2.02
CA ASN A 289 -8.72 -6.42 1.65
C ASN A 289 -8.46 -6.36 0.14
N ILE A 290 -9.43 -5.83 -0.63
CA ILE A 290 -9.30 -5.69 -2.09
C ILE A 290 -8.05 -4.88 -2.46
N SER A 291 -7.74 -3.84 -1.69
CA SER A 291 -6.54 -3.02 -1.88
C SER A 291 -5.24 -3.82 -1.82
N ALA A 292 -5.16 -4.87 -0.99
CA ALA A 292 -4.01 -5.76 -0.91
C ALA A 292 -3.85 -6.65 -2.17
N ILE A 293 -4.97 -7.03 -2.80
CA ILE A 293 -4.96 -7.76 -4.07
C ILE A 293 -4.55 -6.84 -5.21
N LEU A 294 -5.06 -5.60 -5.22
CA LEU A 294 -4.71 -4.60 -6.24
C LEU A 294 -3.22 -4.24 -6.19
N ILE A 295 -2.67 -4.01 -5.00
CA ILE A 295 -1.25 -3.67 -4.85
C ILE A 295 -0.34 -4.86 -5.19
N TRP A 296 -0.76 -6.09 -4.86
CA TRP A 296 -0.09 -7.32 -5.29
C TRP A 296 -0.05 -7.42 -6.82
N ALA A 297 -1.20 -7.25 -7.48
CA ALA A 297 -1.30 -7.30 -8.93
C ALA A 297 -0.45 -6.21 -9.60
N LEU A 298 -0.45 -4.98 -9.04
CA LEU A 298 0.38 -3.87 -9.50
C LEU A 298 1.87 -4.20 -9.37
N GLY A 299 2.31 -4.72 -8.23
CA GLY A 299 3.71 -5.10 -8.00
C GLY A 299 4.19 -6.19 -8.98
N VAL A 300 3.38 -7.22 -9.22
CA VAL A 300 3.67 -8.28 -10.21
C VAL A 300 3.72 -7.72 -11.62
N PHE A 301 2.75 -6.87 -11.99
CA PHE A 301 2.71 -6.24 -13.29
C PHE A 301 3.92 -5.34 -13.54
N VAL A 302 4.28 -4.47 -12.60
CA VAL A 302 5.43 -3.57 -12.70
C VAL A 302 6.73 -4.36 -12.80
N THR A 303 6.94 -5.38 -11.96
CA THR A 303 8.14 -6.22 -11.99
C THR A 303 8.27 -6.96 -13.34
N GLY A 304 7.18 -7.58 -13.81
CA GLY A 304 7.17 -8.29 -15.08
C GLY A 304 7.40 -7.37 -16.27
N LEU A 305 6.76 -6.19 -16.28
CA LEU A 305 6.95 -5.18 -17.31
C LEU A 305 8.39 -4.63 -17.33
N ALA A 306 8.91 -4.26 -16.17
CA ALA A 306 10.27 -3.75 -16.01
C ALA A 306 11.31 -4.78 -16.48
N ALA A 307 11.18 -6.03 -16.03
CA ALA A 307 12.05 -7.11 -16.45
C ALA A 307 11.95 -7.39 -17.96
N PHE A 308 10.76 -7.35 -18.55
CA PHE A 308 10.59 -7.48 -19.99
C PHE A 308 11.24 -6.33 -20.77
N MET A 309 11.05 -5.08 -20.30
CA MET A 309 11.65 -3.89 -20.90
C MET A 309 13.18 -3.88 -20.80
N SER A 310 13.76 -4.44 -19.73
CA SER A 310 15.21 -4.58 -19.57
C SER A 310 15.87 -5.40 -20.71
N ALA A 311 15.09 -6.22 -21.41
CA ALA A 311 15.54 -7.01 -22.55
C ALA A 311 15.17 -6.39 -23.92
N ASP A 312 14.66 -5.15 -24.00
CA ASP A 312 14.15 -4.58 -25.25
C ASP A 312 15.23 -4.48 -26.34
N GLU A 313 16.51 -4.28 -25.99
CA GLU A 313 17.63 -4.27 -26.94
C GLU A 313 17.73 -5.58 -27.73
N TYR A 314 17.72 -6.72 -27.03
CA TYR A 314 17.69 -8.05 -27.63
C TYR A 314 16.45 -8.24 -28.50
N HIS A 315 15.26 -7.85 -28.00
CA HIS A 315 14.01 -7.96 -28.76
C HIS A 315 14.01 -7.08 -30.03
N ARG A 316 14.59 -5.87 -29.98
CA ARG A 316 14.75 -5.00 -31.15
C ARG A 316 15.62 -5.67 -32.21
N MET A 317 16.72 -6.32 -31.82
CA MET A 317 17.59 -7.04 -32.74
C MET A 317 16.90 -8.27 -33.34
N ILE A 318 16.23 -9.10 -32.53
CA ILE A 318 15.44 -10.25 -32.97
C ILE A 318 14.42 -9.83 -34.03
N ARG A 319 13.64 -8.77 -33.77
CA ARG A 319 12.65 -8.24 -34.72
C ARG A 319 13.29 -7.77 -36.03
N LYS A 320 14.48 -7.16 -35.99
CA LYS A 320 15.22 -6.76 -37.20
C LYS A 320 15.67 -7.97 -38.03
N ILE A 321 16.18 -9.02 -37.39
CA ILE A 321 16.64 -10.25 -38.05
C ILE A 321 15.46 -10.99 -38.68
N ILE A 322 14.37 -11.21 -37.95
CA ILE A 322 13.17 -11.88 -38.47
C ILE A 322 12.62 -11.12 -39.70
N ARG A 323 12.56 -9.78 -39.65
CA ARG A 323 12.14 -8.97 -40.80
C ARG A 323 13.10 -9.07 -41.99
N ARG A 324 14.40 -9.27 -41.76
CA ARG A 324 15.38 -9.50 -42.83
C ARG A 324 15.24 -10.90 -43.43
N GLN A 325 15.08 -11.92 -42.59
CA GLN A 325 14.84 -13.30 -43.03
C GLN A 325 13.54 -13.41 -43.83
N LYS A 326 12.44 -12.81 -43.36
CA LYS A 326 11.17 -12.76 -44.09
C LYS A 326 11.29 -12.07 -45.45
N ARG A 327 12.01 -10.94 -45.53
CA ARG A 327 12.30 -10.29 -46.81
C ARG A 327 13.14 -11.15 -47.74
N ARG A 328 14.12 -11.91 -47.20
CA ARG A 328 14.92 -12.86 -47.99
C ARG A 328 14.08 -14.04 -48.48
N SER A 329 13.18 -14.59 -47.67
CA SER A 329 12.30 -15.68 -48.10
C SER A 329 11.29 -15.23 -49.15
N GLU A 330 10.70 -14.04 -48.99
CA GLU A 330 9.79 -13.45 -49.99
C GLU A 330 10.53 -13.15 -51.31
N ALA A 331 11.77 -12.65 -51.25
CA ALA A 331 12.61 -12.46 -52.43
C ALA A 331 13.02 -13.78 -53.11
N ALA A 332 13.30 -14.83 -52.33
CA ALA A 332 13.64 -16.15 -52.86
C ALA A 332 12.43 -16.82 -53.55
N GLN A 333 11.22 -16.61 -53.03
CA GLN A 333 10.00 -17.19 -53.59
C GLN A 333 9.50 -16.44 -54.84
N GLY A 334 9.81 -15.14 -54.96
CA GLY A 334 9.60 -14.36 -56.18
C GLY A 334 10.64 -14.59 -57.29
N ASN A 335 11.73 -15.31 -57.01
CA ASN A 335 12.82 -15.54 -57.97
C ASN A 335 12.87 -16.97 -58.55
N ASN A 336 11.82 -17.77 -58.36
CA ASN A 336 11.69 -19.09 -59.00
C ASN A 336 11.47 -19.03 -60.53
N ASP A 337 11.43 -17.84 -61.14
CA ASP A 337 11.35 -17.67 -62.60
C ASP A 337 12.65 -17.25 -63.30
N LYS A 338 13.76 -16.96 -62.59
CA LYS A 338 15.05 -16.70 -63.25
C LYS A 338 16.26 -17.27 -62.51
N SER A 339 16.90 -18.19 -63.23
CA SER A 339 18.14 -18.90 -62.97
C SER A 339 19.31 -18.05 -62.43
N GLN A 340 20.10 -18.73 -61.60
CA GLN A 340 21.54 -18.62 -61.37
C GLN A 340 22.14 -17.34 -60.75
N THR A 341 22.40 -17.47 -59.45
CA THR A 341 23.72 -17.34 -58.80
C THR A 341 24.60 -16.13 -59.14
N HIS A 342 24.49 -15.10 -58.29
CA HIS A 342 25.66 -14.35 -57.83
C HIS A 342 25.57 -14.18 -56.31
N SER A 343 26.30 -15.02 -55.57
CA SER A 343 26.54 -14.82 -54.14
C SER A 343 27.45 -13.62 -53.95
N ARG A 344 26.86 -12.49 -53.51
CA ARG A 344 27.60 -11.34 -53.01
C ARG A 344 27.64 -11.42 -51.49
N ASN A 345 28.79 -11.81 -50.94
CA ASN A 345 29.09 -11.70 -49.52
C ASN A 345 29.16 -10.22 -49.14
N ASN A 346 28.06 -9.69 -48.59
CA ASN A 346 28.08 -8.41 -47.88
C ASN A 346 28.09 -8.71 -46.39
N HIS A 347 29.25 -8.55 -45.76
CA HIS A 347 29.36 -8.34 -44.32
C HIS A 347 28.51 -7.10 -43.98
N ALA A 348 27.41 -7.32 -43.27
CA ALA A 348 26.54 -6.25 -42.82
C ALA A 348 27.01 -5.79 -41.44
N SER A 349 27.87 -4.79 -41.42
CA SER A 349 28.17 -4.03 -40.20
C SER A 349 26.85 -3.46 -39.65
N ALA A 350 26.57 -3.76 -38.38
CA ALA A 350 25.47 -3.15 -37.66
C ALA A 350 25.71 -1.63 -37.57
N PRO A 351 24.66 -0.78 -37.61
CA PRO A 351 24.83 0.65 -37.37
C PRO A 351 25.32 0.85 -35.93
N PRO A 352 26.23 1.82 -35.68
CA PRO A 352 26.68 2.13 -34.33
C PRO A 352 25.48 2.56 -33.49
N VAL A 353 25.30 1.89 -32.35
CA VAL A 353 24.29 2.22 -31.35
C VAL A 353 25.03 2.99 -30.26
N ASN A 354 24.53 4.18 -29.90
CA ASN A 354 25.07 4.96 -28.80
C ASN A 354 25.09 4.10 -27.53
N VAL A 355 26.27 4.01 -26.90
CA VAL A 355 26.49 3.21 -25.69
C VAL A 355 25.85 3.97 -24.53
N GLU A 356 24.73 3.47 -24.02
CA GLU A 356 24.17 3.95 -22.76
C GLU A 356 24.93 3.26 -21.63
N GLU A 357 25.44 4.03 -20.65
CA GLU A 357 26.22 3.50 -19.53
C GLU A 357 25.42 2.46 -18.74
N THR A 358 25.74 1.19 -18.92
CA THR A 358 25.15 0.09 -18.15
C THR A 358 25.96 -0.15 -16.89
N LEU A 359 25.33 -0.03 -15.71
CA LEU A 359 25.99 -0.33 -14.44
C LEU A 359 26.04 -1.85 -14.25
N GLU A 360 27.23 -2.44 -14.40
CA GLU A 360 27.47 -3.84 -14.08
C GLU A 360 27.66 -4.04 -12.57
N LEU A 361 26.80 -4.84 -11.96
CA LEU A 361 26.90 -5.13 -10.54
C LEU A 361 27.94 -6.22 -10.26
N THR A 362 28.89 -5.94 -9.37
CA THR A 362 29.82 -6.94 -8.82
C THR A 362 29.45 -7.26 -7.36
N VAL A 363 30.03 -8.33 -6.81
CA VAL A 363 29.80 -8.71 -5.39
C VAL A 363 30.20 -7.58 -4.43
N TRP A 364 31.23 -6.81 -4.78
CA TRP A 364 31.66 -5.64 -3.98
C TRP A 364 30.58 -4.56 -3.95
N HIS A 365 29.99 -4.25 -5.10
CA HIS A 365 28.88 -3.29 -5.19
C HIS A 365 27.66 -3.74 -4.36
N ALA A 366 27.38 -5.05 -4.29
CA ALA A 366 26.32 -5.56 -3.42
C ALA A 366 26.60 -5.26 -1.94
N LEU A 367 27.82 -5.53 -1.46
CA LEU A 367 28.21 -5.24 -0.06
C LEU A 367 28.12 -3.75 0.25
N VAL A 368 28.67 -2.90 -0.63
CA VAL A 368 28.59 -1.44 -0.50
C VAL A 368 27.14 -0.98 -0.46
N PHE A 369 26.27 -1.54 -1.31
CA PHE A 369 24.85 -1.20 -1.33
C PHE A 369 24.18 -1.44 0.03
N VAL A 370 24.41 -2.57 0.69
CA VAL A 370 23.79 -2.86 2.00
C VAL A 370 24.35 -2.00 3.12
N VAL A 371 25.66 -1.73 3.11
CA VAL A 371 26.28 -0.83 4.10
C VAL A 371 25.75 0.59 3.93
N MET A 372 25.70 1.09 2.69
CA MET A 372 25.15 2.41 2.37
C MET A 372 23.67 2.51 2.77
N ALA A 373 22.84 1.52 2.40
CA ALA A 373 21.43 1.48 2.79
C ALA A 373 21.24 1.47 4.32
N SER A 374 22.04 0.67 5.04
CA SER A 374 22.01 0.60 6.50
C SER A 374 22.39 1.94 7.14
N SER A 375 23.47 2.56 6.66
CA SER A 375 23.91 3.88 7.14
C SER A 375 22.86 4.96 6.85
N GLY A 376 22.26 4.96 5.66
CA GLY A 376 21.22 5.89 5.26
C GLY A 376 19.96 5.77 6.14
N LEU A 377 19.49 4.55 6.42
CA LEU A 377 18.36 4.35 7.33
C LEU A 377 18.65 4.83 8.75
N LEU A 378 19.85 4.56 9.28
CA LEU A 378 20.24 5.04 10.62
C LEU A 378 20.33 6.57 10.67
N ILE A 379 20.85 7.22 9.61
CA ILE A 379 20.86 8.69 9.50
C ILE A 379 19.43 9.23 9.52
N LEU A 380 18.51 8.63 8.75
CA LEU A 380 17.10 9.05 8.76
C LEU A 380 16.44 8.85 10.13
N PHE A 381 16.78 7.77 10.83
CA PHE A 381 16.28 7.47 12.17
C PHE A 381 16.73 8.51 13.22
N PHE A 382 18.02 8.84 13.25
CA PHE A 382 18.57 9.78 14.24
C PHE A 382 18.31 11.25 13.90
N PHE A 383 18.49 11.64 12.64
CA PHE A 383 18.43 13.04 12.22
C PHE A 383 17.04 13.48 11.73
N LYS A 384 16.07 12.56 11.57
CA LYS A 384 14.69 12.84 11.15
C LYS A 384 14.59 13.75 9.91
N ILE A 385 15.42 13.53 8.90
CA ILE A 385 15.50 14.37 7.68
C ILE A 385 14.50 13.94 6.58
N TYR A 386 13.30 13.49 6.96
CA TYR A 386 12.30 12.93 6.03
C TYR A 386 11.84 13.93 4.95
N ARG A 387 11.82 15.24 5.26
CA ARG A 387 11.46 16.29 4.30
C ARG A 387 12.42 16.35 3.11
N VAL A 388 13.71 16.12 3.33
CA VAL A 388 14.72 16.13 2.26
C VAL A 388 14.57 14.92 1.34
N VAL A 389 14.22 13.76 1.91
CA VAL A 389 13.94 12.54 1.15
C VAL A 389 12.80 12.76 0.14
N LYS A 390 11.73 13.45 0.55
CA LYS A 390 10.61 13.80 -0.34
C LYS A 390 11.03 14.65 -1.55
N VAL A 391 11.94 15.60 -1.34
CA VAL A 391 12.48 16.46 -2.42
C VAL A 391 13.29 15.63 -3.41
N PHE A 392 14.24 14.81 -2.92
CA PHE A 392 15.04 13.95 -3.79
C PHE A 392 14.20 12.93 -4.55
N TYR A 393 13.18 12.37 -3.89
CA TYR A 393 12.23 11.46 -4.52
C TYR A 393 11.48 12.15 -5.66
N ALA A 394 10.95 13.36 -5.46
CA ALA A 394 10.25 14.09 -6.51
C ALA A 394 11.14 14.37 -7.73
N ILE A 395 12.39 14.78 -7.53
CA ILE A 395 13.34 15.06 -8.61
C ILE A 395 13.68 13.77 -9.37
N GLY A 396 14.05 12.70 -8.67
CA GLY A 396 14.43 11.42 -9.28
C GLY A 396 13.28 10.79 -10.08
N CYS A 397 12.07 10.79 -9.51
CA CYS A 397 10.90 10.24 -10.18
C CYS A 397 10.40 11.08 -11.35
N SER A 398 10.54 12.42 -11.29
CA SER A 398 10.21 13.30 -12.43
C SER A 398 11.01 12.93 -13.67
N LYS A 399 12.31 12.68 -13.52
CA LYS A 399 13.18 12.20 -14.61
C LYS A 399 12.72 10.86 -15.16
N ALA A 400 12.44 9.89 -14.28
CA ALA A 400 11.98 8.56 -14.70
C ALA A 400 10.66 8.62 -15.48
N VAL A 401 9.69 9.40 -15.01
CA VAL A 401 8.40 9.57 -15.67
C VAL A 401 8.51 10.32 -17.00
N SER A 402 9.37 11.33 -17.10
CA SER A 402 9.66 12.03 -18.35
C SER A 402 10.11 11.06 -19.44
N GLN A 403 11.02 10.14 -19.13
CA GLN A 403 11.59 9.21 -20.10
C GLN A 403 10.68 8.02 -20.41
N ILE A 404 10.05 7.42 -19.39
CA ILE A 404 9.27 6.18 -19.56
C ILE A 404 7.84 6.47 -20.06
N ILE A 405 7.23 7.59 -19.66
CA ILE A 405 5.82 7.88 -19.92
C ILE A 405 5.67 9.05 -20.90
N PHE A 406 6.19 10.23 -20.59
CA PHE A 406 5.94 11.41 -21.41
C PHE A 406 6.61 11.34 -22.78
N PHE A 407 7.85 10.88 -22.87
CA PHE A 407 8.57 10.75 -24.15
C PHE A 407 7.83 9.89 -25.19
N PRO A 408 7.42 8.63 -24.92
CA PRO A 408 6.69 7.85 -25.91
C PRO A 408 5.29 8.41 -26.23
N ILE A 409 4.64 9.08 -25.27
CA ILE A 409 3.35 9.75 -25.49
C ILE A 409 3.54 10.95 -26.43
N CYS A 410 4.49 11.83 -26.15
CA CYS A 410 4.84 12.99 -26.97
C CYS A 410 5.27 12.56 -28.36
N TRP A 411 6.09 11.52 -28.49
CA TRP A 411 6.47 10.93 -29.77
C TRP A 411 5.24 10.44 -30.57
N ARG A 412 4.30 9.75 -29.91
CA ARG A 412 3.09 9.23 -30.56
C ARG A 412 2.12 10.34 -30.99
N ILE A 413 1.98 11.39 -30.17
CA ILE A 413 1.16 12.58 -30.48
C ILE A 413 1.80 13.38 -31.62
N GLY A 414 3.11 13.65 -31.54
CA GLY A 414 3.86 14.36 -32.58
C GLY A 414 3.74 13.68 -33.95
N ARG A 415 3.82 12.34 -33.98
CA ARG A 415 3.61 11.57 -35.21
C ARG A 415 2.18 11.67 -35.77
N ARG A 416 1.16 11.80 -34.92
CA ARG A 416 -0.23 12.02 -35.37
C ARG A 416 -0.47 13.43 -35.87
N MET A 417 0.15 14.43 -35.24
CA MET A 417 0.04 15.84 -35.61
C MET A 417 0.99 16.23 -36.75
N ASN A 418 1.71 15.26 -37.34
CA ASN A 418 2.72 15.48 -38.38
C ASN A 418 3.82 16.48 -37.95
N PHE A 419 4.07 16.58 -36.65
CA PHE A 419 5.13 17.41 -36.10
C PHE A 419 6.45 16.73 -36.42
N ARG A 420 7.26 17.35 -37.30
CA ARG A 420 8.61 16.86 -37.61
C ARG A 420 9.49 17.06 -36.39
N ASP A 421 10.07 15.96 -35.93
CA ASP A 421 11.08 15.99 -34.89
C ASP A 421 12.26 16.82 -35.40
N ARG A 422 12.49 17.98 -34.79
CA ARG A 422 13.57 18.90 -35.15
C ARG A 422 14.63 18.77 -34.06
N ILE A 423 15.83 18.43 -34.48
CA ILE A 423 17.00 18.45 -33.60
C ILE A 423 17.25 19.91 -33.23
N VAL A 424 17.11 20.26 -31.95
CA VAL A 424 17.27 21.66 -31.50
C VAL A 424 18.74 22.00 -31.33
N TRP A 425 19.49 21.05 -30.79
CA TRP A 425 20.89 21.23 -30.47
C TRP A 425 21.63 19.91 -30.64
N ARG A 426 22.74 19.98 -31.39
CA ARG A 426 23.60 18.83 -31.69
C ARG A 426 24.83 18.95 -30.81
N THR A 427 24.88 18.17 -29.74
CA THR A 427 26.04 18.14 -28.86
C THR A 427 27.17 17.41 -29.58
N GLY A 428 28.34 18.04 -29.69
CA GLY A 428 29.52 17.46 -30.34
C GLY A 428 30.32 16.50 -29.44
N THR A 429 29.82 16.19 -28.25
CA THR A 429 30.45 15.30 -27.27
C THR A 429 29.73 13.95 -27.26
N GLU A 430 30.48 12.84 -27.31
CA GLU A 430 29.93 11.48 -27.37
C GLU A 430 28.98 11.13 -26.19
N ASP A 431 29.14 11.81 -25.04
CA ASP A 431 28.37 11.55 -23.82
C ASP A 431 26.95 12.16 -23.80
N PHE A 432 26.70 13.19 -24.61
CA PHE A 432 25.40 13.88 -24.64
C PHE A 432 24.78 13.74 -26.04
N GLY A 433 23.86 12.78 -26.20
CA GLY A 433 23.16 12.57 -27.46
C GLY A 433 22.40 13.80 -27.99
N ASP A 434 21.93 13.72 -29.24
CA ASP A 434 21.18 14.80 -29.89
C ASP A 434 19.92 15.17 -29.10
N ILE A 435 19.79 16.43 -28.67
CA ILE A 435 18.63 16.91 -27.90
C ILE A 435 17.51 17.28 -28.88
N THR A 436 16.40 16.53 -28.80
CA THR A 436 15.19 16.77 -29.59
C THR A 436 14.19 17.64 -28.84
N ILE A 437 13.35 18.43 -29.53
CA ILE A 437 12.31 19.23 -28.85
C ILE A 437 11.26 18.34 -28.17
N LEU A 438 11.03 17.12 -28.69
CA LEU A 438 10.19 16.14 -28.00
C LEU A 438 10.76 15.76 -26.62
N ASP A 439 12.08 15.65 -26.52
CA ASP A 439 12.73 15.35 -25.24
C ASP A 439 12.58 16.50 -24.25
N ILE A 440 12.79 17.76 -24.69
CA ILE A 440 12.58 18.95 -23.86
C ILE A 440 11.14 19.03 -23.35
N VAL A 441 10.15 18.86 -24.24
CA VAL A 441 8.72 18.91 -23.87
C VAL A 441 8.38 17.83 -22.85
N SER A 442 8.93 16.62 -23.02
CA SER A 442 8.70 15.50 -22.11
C SER A 442 9.31 15.72 -20.73
N HIS A 443 10.49 16.34 -20.67
CA HIS A 443 11.12 16.76 -19.43
C HIS A 443 10.30 17.86 -18.73
N VAL A 444 9.86 18.90 -19.45
CA VAL A 444 9.01 19.96 -18.88
C VAL A 444 7.70 19.40 -18.31
N CYS A 445 7.05 18.45 -19.01
CA CYS A 445 5.82 17.83 -18.51
C CYS A 445 6.05 16.99 -17.24
N GLY A 446 7.14 16.22 -17.17
CA GLY A 446 7.42 15.41 -15.98
C GLY A 446 7.83 16.23 -14.77
N PHE A 447 8.69 17.25 -14.94
CA PHE A 447 9.09 18.12 -13.84
C PHE A 447 7.96 19.03 -13.34
N THR A 448 7.04 19.45 -14.21
CA THR A 448 5.84 20.17 -13.75
C THR A 448 4.93 19.28 -12.90
N LEU A 449 4.71 18.02 -13.31
CA LEU A 449 3.97 17.04 -12.51
C LEU A 449 4.65 16.79 -11.15
N GLY A 450 5.98 16.60 -11.13
CA GLY A 450 6.74 16.42 -9.90
C GLY A 450 6.73 17.64 -8.98
N PHE A 451 6.78 18.84 -9.55
CA PHE A 451 6.65 20.08 -8.78
C PHE A 451 5.27 20.22 -8.14
N VAL A 452 4.19 19.94 -8.89
CA VAL A 452 2.82 19.96 -8.34
C VAL A 452 2.67 18.95 -7.20
N TRP A 453 3.18 17.73 -7.40
CA TRP A 453 3.17 16.70 -6.35
C TRP A 453 3.97 17.13 -5.11
N LEU A 454 5.16 17.73 -5.30
CA LEU A 454 5.98 18.23 -4.20
C LEU A 454 5.29 19.36 -3.43
N VAL A 455 4.68 20.32 -4.12
CA VAL A 455 3.93 21.40 -3.49
C VAL A 455 2.79 20.82 -2.64
N MET A 456 1.99 19.90 -3.19
CA MET A 456 0.92 19.24 -2.44
C MET A 456 1.45 18.51 -1.20
N CYS A 457 2.61 17.86 -1.30
CA CYS A 457 3.23 17.15 -0.18
C CYS A 457 3.65 18.07 0.99
N PHE A 458 3.88 19.37 0.73
CA PHE A 458 4.28 20.34 1.76
C PHE A 458 3.16 21.28 2.20
N THR A 459 2.14 21.50 1.38
CA THR A 459 1.05 22.44 1.68
C THR A 459 -0.18 21.75 2.27
N ILE A 460 -0.41 20.47 1.95
CA ILE A 460 -1.59 19.72 2.38
C ILE A 460 -1.21 18.83 3.56
N ARG A 461 -2.08 18.78 4.59
CA ARG A 461 -1.87 18.05 5.84
C ARG A 461 -2.00 16.53 5.71
N HIS A 462 -2.98 16.07 4.91
CA HIS A 462 -3.23 14.66 4.61
C HIS A 462 -3.31 14.46 3.10
N PRO A 463 -2.16 14.51 2.39
CA PRO A 463 -2.15 14.33 0.95
C PRO A 463 -2.60 12.91 0.55
N GLU A 464 -2.44 11.90 1.40
CA GLU A 464 -2.82 10.50 1.16
C GLU A 464 -4.30 10.25 0.86
N ASP A 465 -5.19 11.10 1.39
CA ASP A 465 -6.63 10.98 1.14
C ASP A 465 -7.01 11.50 -0.25
N ILE A 466 -6.13 12.27 -0.88
CA ILE A 466 -6.36 12.84 -2.20
C ILE A 466 -6.00 11.80 -3.26
N THR A 467 -7.01 11.43 -4.07
CA THR A 467 -6.85 10.44 -5.15
C THR A 467 -5.70 10.75 -6.09
N PHE A 468 -5.55 12.02 -6.46
CA PHE A 468 -4.45 12.46 -7.33
C PHE A 468 -3.07 12.18 -6.72
N PHE A 469 -2.89 12.40 -5.42
CA PHE A 469 -1.59 12.32 -4.78
C PHE A 469 -1.04 10.89 -4.76
N TRP A 470 -1.83 9.93 -4.24
CA TRP A 470 -1.37 8.54 -4.16
C TRP A 470 -1.25 7.87 -5.53
N VAL A 471 -2.12 8.20 -6.50
CA VAL A 471 -2.00 7.70 -7.88
C VAL A 471 -0.72 8.20 -8.54
N VAL A 472 -0.39 9.49 -8.39
CA VAL A 472 0.85 10.05 -8.94
C VAL A 472 2.07 9.45 -8.25
N GLN A 473 2.02 9.23 -6.93
CA GLN A 473 3.09 8.54 -6.19
C GLN A 473 3.33 7.12 -6.70
N ASP A 474 2.29 6.33 -6.94
CA ASP A 474 2.40 4.97 -7.48
C ASP A 474 2.96 4.97 -8.91
N ILE A 475 2.55 5.92 -9.76
CA ILE A 475 3.11 6.11 -11.10
C ILE A 475 4.61 6.47 -11.02
N PHE A 476 4.98 7.35 -10.09
CA PHE A 476 6.37 7.76 -9.83
C PHE A 476 7.22 6.57 -9.41
N GLY A 477 6.74 5.79 -8.44
CA GLY A 477 7.43 4.59 -7.98
C GLY A 477 7.53 3.52 -9.07
N ALA A 478 6.50 3.33 -9.89
CA ALA A 478 6.51 2.36 -10.98
C ALA A 478 7.51 2.75 -12.08
N ALA A 479 7.52 4.03 -12.49
CA ALA A 479 8.49 4.53 -13.46
C ALA A 479 9.93 4.44 -12.93
N MET A 480 10.14 4.75 -11.64
CA MET A 480 11.44 4.60 -10.98
C MET A 480 11.88 3.13 -10.96
N CYS A 481 11.02 2.19 -10.56
CA CYS A 481 11.33 0.76 -10.56
C CYS A 481 11.68 0.24 -11.96
N ILE A 482 10.93 0.65 -12.99
CA ILE A 482 11.20 0.29 -14.38
C ILE A 482 12.55 0.84 -14.82
N SER A 483 12.83 2.12 -14.54
CA SER A 483 14.11 2.75 -14.88
C SER A 483 15.27 2.06 -14.17
N PHE A 484 15.12 1.73 -12.89
CA PHE A 484 16.17 1.11 -12.10
C PHE A 484 16.49 -0.31 -12.59
N LEU A 485 15.47 -1.13 -12.85
CA LEU A 485 15.64 -2.49 -13.38
C LEU A 485 16.13 -2.53 -14.84
N ALA A 486 15.95 -1.45 -15.60
CA ALA A 486 16.51 -1.30 -16.94
C ALA A 486 17.99 -0.92 -16.93
N VAL A 487 18.41 -0.06 -15.99
CA VAL A 487 19.79 0.42 -15.87
C VAL A 487 20.69 -0.61 -15.20
N ILE A 488 20.23 -1.23 -14.10
CA ILE A 488 21.05 -2.19 -13.35
C ILE A 488 21.00 -3.56 -14.01
N LYS A 489 22.11 -3.94 -14.64
CA LYS A 489 22.28 -5.21 -15.32
C LYS A 489 23.13 -6.15 -14.45
N LEU A 490 22.52 -7.24 -13.98
CA LEU A 490 23.27 -8.35 -13.38
C LEU A 490 24.00 -9.15 -14.46
N ASN A 491 25.29 -9.43 -14.25
CA ASN A 491 26.17 -10.14 -15.18
C ASN A 491 26.35 -11.64 -14.81
N SER A 492 25.94 -12.06 -13.60
CA SER A 492 25.99 -13.47 -13.19
C SER A 492 24.95 -13.83 -12.13
N LEU A 493 24.59 -15.11 -12.04
CA LEU A 493 23.71 -15.62 -10.97
C LEU A 493 24.40 -15.55 -9.60
N LYS A 494 25.73 -15.69 -9.53
CA LYS A 494 26.50 -15.56 -8.27
C LYS A 494 26.31 -14.19 -7.62
N VAL A 495 26.40 -13.11 -8.40
CA VAL A 495 26.17 -11.75 -7.87
C VAL A 495 24.73 -11.61 -7.40
N ALA A 496 23.76 -12.07 -8.19
CA ALA A 496 22.34 -12.05 -7.84
C ALA A 496 22.06 -12.78 -6.51
N ALA A 497 22.59 -13.99 -6.36
CA ALA A 497 22.47 -14.81 -5.17
C ALA A 497 23.10 -14.12 -3.95
N SER A 498 24.31 -13.58 -4.10
CA SER A 498 25.01 -12.89 -3.01
C SER A 498 24.24 -11.66 -2.51
N LEU A 499 23.69 -10.86 -3.45
CA LEU A 499 22.92 -9.67 -3.12
C LEU A 499 21.63 -10.03 -2.39
N LEU A 500 20.85 -10.97 -2.90
CA LEU A 500 19.56 -11.36 -2.31
C LEU A 500 19.71 -12.05 -0.95
N ILE A 501 20.74 -12.88 -0.77
CA ILE A 501 21.01 -13.52 0.53
C ILE A 501 21.40 -12.45 1.57
N MET A 502 22.22 -11.46 1.18
CA MET A 502 22.56 -10.38 2.11
C MET A 502 21.36 -9.47 2.41
N ALA A 503 20.53 -9.18 1.42
CA ALA A 503 19.28 -8.44 1.60
C ALA A 503 18.27 -9.19 2.49
N PHE A 504 18.21 -10.52 2.39
CA PHE A 504 17.39 -11.38 3.25
C PHE A 504 17.77 -11.21 4.73
N PHE A 505 19.05 -11.31 5.06
CA PHE A 505 19.49 -11.14 6.45
C PHE A 505 19.34 -9.69 6.93
N TYR A 506 19.56 -8.73 6.04
CA TYR A 506 19.35 -7.31 6.33
C TYR A 506 17.90 -7.00 6.73
N ASP A 507 16.91 -7.53 6.00
CA ASP A 507 15.49 -7.31 6.28
C ASP A 507 15.09 -7.91 7.64
N ILE A 508 15.53 -9.14 7.92
CA ILE A 508 15.32 -9.79 9.23
C ILE A 508 15.94 -8.97 10.37
N PHE A 509 17.16 -8.47 10.18
CA PHE A 509 17.84 -7.67 11.19
C PHE A 509 17.10 -6.35 11.45
N MET A 510 16.72 -5.62 10.40
CA MET A 510 16.06 -4.31 10.55
C MET A 510 14.63 -4.42 11.09
N VAL A 511 13.92 -5.52 10.84
CA VAL A 511 12.55 -5.73 11.36
C VAL A 511 12.54 -6.28 12.78
N PHE A 512 13.23 -7.40 13.05
CA PHE A 512 13.10 -8.13 14.32
C PHE A 512 14.21 -7.84 15.33
N ILE A 513 15.43 -7.55 14.85
CA ILE A 513 16.58 -7.38 15.74
C ILE A 513 16.71 -5.92 16.19
N SER A 514 16.38 -4.95 15.32
CA SER A 514 16.46 -3.52 15.66
C SER A 514 15.64 -3.07 16.89
N PRO A 515 14.41 -3.59 17.16
CA PRO A 515 13.66 -3.24 18.37
C PRO A 515 14.37 -3.67 19.65
N LEU A 516 15.16 -4.75 19.63
CA LEU A 516 15.87 -5.25 20.81
C LEU A 516 16.99 -4.30 21.25
N PHE A 517 17.58 -3.54 20.32
CA PHE A 517 18.66 -2.60 20.61
C PHE A 517 18.16 -1.16 20.85
N PHE A 518 17.14 -0.71 20.12
CA PHE A 518 16.67 0.68 20.13
C PHE A 518 15.31 0.90 20.80
N GLY A 519 14.65 -0.16 21.29
CA GLY A 519 13.32 -0.12 21.90
C GLY A 519 12.16 0.14 20.94
N LYS A 520 12.45 0.48 19.68
CA LYS A 520 11.50 0.64 18.56
C LYS A 520 12.10 0.05 17.29
N SER A 521 11.26 -0.47 16.40
CA SER A 521 11.72 -0.89 15.07
C SER A 521 12.14 0.32 14.24
N VAL A 522 13.40 0.32 13.81
CA VAL A 522 13.98 1.39 12.99
C VAL A 522 13.22 1.49 11.67
N MET A 523 12.97 0.36 11.00
CA MET A 523 12.29 0.32 9.71
C MET A 523 10.87 0.90 9.78
N ILE A 524 10.09 0.58 10.81
CA ILE A 524 8.71 1.07 10.95
C ILE A 524 8.72 2.57 11.27
N THR A 525 9.57 3.00 12.21
CA THR A 525 9.67 4.42 12.61
C THR A 525 10.10 5.31 11.44
N VAL A 526 11.02 4.83 10.60
CA VAL A 526 11.46 5.54 9.39
C VAL A 526 10.40 5.48 8.30
N ALA A 527 9.76 4.32 8.08
CA ALA A 527 8.70 4.16 7.10
C ALA A 527 7.50 5.08 7.38
N THR A 528 7.20 5.33 8.65
CA THR A 528 6.14 6.25 9.11
C THR A 528 6.70 7.61 9.57
N SER A 529 7.84 8.07 9.03
CA SER A 529 8.45 9.40 9.25
C SER A 529 8.38 9.97 10.69
N GLY A 530 8.66 9.17 11.72
CA GLY A 530 8.69 9.62 13.12
C GLY A 530 7.77 8.88 14.08
N GLY A 531 6.93 7.97 13.57
CA GLY A 531 6.10 7.08 14.39
C GLY A 531 4.68 7.63 14.65
N PRO A 532 3.93 7.03 15.59
CA PRO A 532 2.60 7.50 15.95
C PRO A 532 2.64 8.91 16.53
N PRO A 533 1.49 9.62 16.57
CA PRO A 533 1.39 10.96 17.15
C PRO A 533 2.02 11.03 18.55
N THR A 534 2.67 12.16 18.86
CA THR A 534 3.31 12.38 20.17
C THR A 534 2.31 12.73 21.27
N ALA A 535 1.16 13.30 20.91
CA ALA A 535 0.08 13.62 21.83
C ALA A 535 -0.82 12.40 22.10
N ASP A 536 -1.49 12.44 23.24
CA ASP A 536 -2.46 11.42 23.65
C ASP A 536 -3.56 11.27 22.58
N PRO A 537 -3.90 10.04 22.13
CA PRO A 537 -5.00 9.81 21.20
C PRO A 537 -6.29 10.55 21.56
N ALA A 538 -6.63 10.69 22.84
CA ALA A 538 -7.82 11.39 23.30
C ALA A 538 -7.76 12.92 23.08
N TRP A 539 -6.56 13.50 23.06
CA TRP A 539 -6.36 14.91 22.70
C TRP A 539 -6.51 15.10 21.20
N CYS A 540 -5.89 14.23 20.42
CA CYS A 540 -5.91 14.29 18.95
C CYS A 540 -7.28 14.03 18.34
N GLU A 541 -8.15 13.33 19.06
CA GLU A 541 -9.55 13.18 18.69
C GLU A 541 -10.32 14.51 18.76
N LYS A 542 -10.04 15.35 19.76
CA LYS A 542 -10.71 16.66 19.96
C LYS A 542 -10.09 17.75 19.11
N TYR A 543 -8.76 17.72 19.00
CA TYR A 543 -7.95 18.72 18.32
C TYR A 543 -7.11 18.04 17.23
N PRO A 544 -7.75 17.52 16.16
CA PRO A 544 -7.02 16.88 15.07
C PRO A 544 -6.06 17.85 14.38
N ASP A 545 -6.32 19.15 14.50
CA ASP A 545 -5.52 20.20 13.90
C ASP A 545 -4.21 20.53 14.65
N ASP A 546 -4.01 19.99 15.85
CA ASP A 546 -2.79 20.22 16.64
C ASP A 546 -1.54 19.63 15.95
N PRO A 547 -0.41 20.36 15.85
CA PRO A 547 0.85 19.84 15.33
C PRO A 547 1.34 18.57 16.03
N ASN A 548 1.07 18.41 17.32
CA ASN A 548 1.51 17.25 18.11
C ASN A 548 0.69 15.98 17.83
N CYS A 549 -0.43 16.16 17.14
CA CYS A 549 -1.33 15.10 16.68
C CYS A 549 -1.01 14.60 15.27
N GLN A 550 0.01 15.18 14.64
CA GLN A 550 0.52 14.70 13.37
C GLN A 550 1.31 13.41 13.62
N GLY A 551 0.74 12.28 13.23
CA GLY A 551 1.52 11.08 12.98
C GLY A 551 2.47 11.33 11.81
N GLY A 552 3.60 10.62 11.76
CA GLY A 552 4.49 10.77 10.62
C GLY A 552 3.88 10.17 9.35
N GLU A 553 3.81 10.96 8.28
CA GLU A 553 3.35 10.51 6.97
C GLU A 553 4.27 9.41 6.41
N PRO A 554 3.74 8.40 5.70
CA PRO A 554 4.58 7.38 5.11
C PRO A 554 5.57 7.98 4.11
N LEU A 555 6.80 7.47 4.08
CA LEU A 555 7.79 7.89 3.07
C LEU A 555 7.28 7.52 1.66
N PRO A 556 7.57 8.33 0.63
CA PRO A 556 7.03 8.12 -0.72
C PRO A 556 7.66 6.92 -1.46
N MET A 557 8.59 6.19 -0.82
CA MET A 557 9.29 5.02 -1.36
C MET A 557 8.46 3.72 -1.27
N LEU A 558 7.13 3.84 -1.26
CA LEU A 558 6.19 2.74 -1.17
C LEU A 558 5.02 2.98 -2.13
N PHE A 559 4.50 1.90 -2.72
CA PHE A 559 3.18 1.94 -3.32
C PHE A 559 2.13 2.01 -2.22
N GLN A 560 1.08 2.80 -2.47
CA GLN A 560 0.06 3.10 -1.49
C GLN A 560 -1.33 3.09 -2.11
N ILE A 561 -2.13 2.08 -1.75
CA ILE A 561 -3.54 2.01 -2.14
C ILE A 561 -4.42 2.13 -0.88
N PRO A 562 -5.29 3.14 -0.77
CA PRO A 562 -6.19 3.26 0.38
C PRO A 562 -7.10 2.03 0.49
N ARG A 563 -7.46 1.62 1.71
CA ARG A 563 -8.35 0.49 1.94
C ARG A 563 -9.77 0.81 1.44
N ILE A 564 -10.16 0.16 0.34
CA ILE A 564 -11.45 0.38 -0.29
C ILE A 564 -12.52 -0.36 0.51
N GLY A 565 -13.49 0.36 1.06
CA GLY A 565 -14.64 -0.22 1.77
C GLY A 565 -14.40 -0.54 3.24
N ASP A 566 -13.25 -0.18 3.81
CA ASP A 566 -12.99 -0.24 5.25
C ASP A 566 -13.31 1.13 5.88
N TYR A 567 -14.10 1.14 6.95
CA TYR A 567 -14.42 2.37 7.69
C TYR A 567 -13.29 2.78 8.63
N GLN A 568 -12.36 1.89 8.97
CA GLN A 568 -11.17 2.21 9.78
C GLN A 568 -10.14 3.03 9.00
N GLY A 569 -10.35 3.20 7.69
CA GLY A 569 -9.40 3.87 6.82
C GLY A 569 -8.08 3.10 6.73
N GLY A 570 -7.00 3.84 6.50
CA GLY A 570 -5.67 3.29 6.30
C GLY A 570 -5.39 2.86 4.86
N SER A 571 -4.15 2.48 4.61
CA SER A 571 -3.65 2.11 3.28
C SER A 571 -2.94 0.76 3.31
N SER A 572 -2.96 0.09 2.17
CA SER A 572 -2.08 -1.06 1.90
C SER A 572 -0.78 -0.52 1.31
N LEU A 573 0.35 -0.95 1.87
CA LEU A 573 1.68 -0.45 1.53
C LEU A 573 2.53 -1.58 0.94
N LEU A 574 3.31 -1.29 -0.10
CA LEU A 574 4.29 -2.22 -0.68
C LEU A 574 5.60 -1.48 -0.94
N GLY A 575 6.72 -1.98 -0.42
CA GLY A 575 8.02 -1.35 -0.57
C GLY A 575 8.56 -1.44 -2.00
N LEU A 576 9.16 -0.35 -2.51
CA LEU A 576 9.82 -0.38 -3.82
C LEU A 576 11.03 -1.33 -3.83
N GLY A 577 11.70 -1.52 -2.69
CA GLY A 577 12.81 -2.47 -2.52
C GLY A 577 12.39 -3.92 -2.76
N ASP A 578 11.16 -4.28 -2.36
CA ASP A 578 10.61 -5.64 -2.51
C ASP A 578 10.30 -5.97 -3.98
N ILE A 579 10.11 -4.94 -4.81
CA ILE A 579 9.93 -5.04 -6.25
C ILE A 579 11.29 -5.12 -6.94
N VAL A 580 12.18 -4.18 -6.61
CA VAL A 580 13.46 -3.99 -7.27
C VAL A 580 14.42 -5.15 -7.02
N LEU A 581 14.63 -5.58 -5.77
CA LEU A 581 15.67 -6.56 -5.48
C LEU A 581 15.38 -7.94 -6.11
N PRO A 582 14.21 -8.57 -5.90
CA PRO A 582 13.86 -9.81 -6.61
C PRO A 582 13.69 -9.57 -8.12
N GLY A 583 13.23 -8.39 -8.51
CA GLY A 583 13.07 -7.97 -9.91
C GLY A 583 14.36 -8.04 -10.73
N LEU A 584 15.54 -7.87 -10.11
CA LEU A 584 16.83 -8.04 -10.78
C LEU A 584 17.06 -9.49 -11.26
N VAL A 585 16.57 -10.50 -10.51
CA VAL A 585 16.63 -11.91 -10.95
C VAL A 585 15.63 -12.16 -12.07
N VAL A 586 14.43 -11.56 -11.99
CA VAL A 586 13.43 -11.63 -13.06
C VAL A 586 13.96 -10.99 -14.36
N SER A 587 14.67 -9.85 -14.25
CA SER A 587 15.29 -9.17 -15.39
C SER A 587 16.46 -9.96 -15.98
N LEU A 588 17.27 -10.63 -15.14
CA LEU A 588 18.28 -11.58 -15.60
C LEU A 588 17.65 -12.75 -16.39
N ALA A 589 16.53 -13.30 -15.90
CA ALA A 589 15.80 -14.36 -16.60
C ALA A 589 15.26 -13.89 -17.96
N ALA A 590 14.67 -12.68 -18.02
CA ALA A 590 14.16 -12.09 -19.26
C ALA A 590 15.26 -11.90 -20.31
N ARG A 591 16.42 -11.35 -19.89
CA ARG A 591 17.57 -11.14 -20.78
C ARG A 591 18.19 -12.45 -21.24
N LEU A 592 18.29 -13.44 -20.35
CA LEU A 592 18.81 -14.78 -20.69
C LEU A 592 17.96 -15.45 -21.78
N ASP A 593 16.64 -15.44 -21.62
CA ASP A 593 15.72 -16.03 -22.60
C ASP A 593 15.79 -15.31 -23.95
N ALA A 594 15.87 -13.98 -23.94
CA ALA A 594 16.01 -13.18 -25.17
C ALA A 594 17.35 -13.43 -25.87
N ALA A 595 18.46 -13.53 -25.12
CA ALA A 595 19.78 -13.84 -25.65
C ALA A 595 19.83 -15.23 -26.30
N LYS A 596 19.28 -16.26 -25.63
CA LYS A 596 19.20 -17.62 -26.20
C LYS A 596 18.36 -17.66 -27.48
N SER A 597 17.21 -16.96 -27.48
CA SER A 597 16.36 -16.85 -28.67
C SER A 597 17.09 -16.22 -29.86
N LEU A 598 17.86 -15.15 -29.61
CA LEU A 598 18.64 -14.49 -30.63
C LEU A 598 19.75 -15.39 -31.21
N LEU A 599 20.50 -16.10 -30.36
CA LEU A 599 21.53 -17.05 -30.81
C LEU A 599 20.93 -18.20 -31.63
N GLY A 600 19.77 -18.71 -31.24
CA GLY A 600 19.05 -19.73 -32.00
C GLY A 600 18.66 -19.27 -33.41
N LEU A 601 18.28 -18.00 -33.58
CA LEU A 601 17.96 -17.43 -34.89
C LEU A 601 19.18 -17.21 -35.79
N LEU A 602 20.36 -16.97 -35.20
CA LEU A 602 21.62 -16.77 -35.91
C LEU A 602 22.26 -18.10 -36.34
N GLY A 603 22.15 -19.14 -35.52
CA GLY A 603 22.81 -20.44 -35.73
C GLY A 603 22.15 -21.38 -36.75
N GLY A 604 21.34 -20.87 -37.69
CA GLY A 604 20.51 -21.67 -38.58
C GLY A 604 21.22 -22.86 -39.27
N GLY A 605 20.82 -24.09 -38.92
CA GLY A 605 20.78 -25.22 -39.85
C GLY A 605 22.00 -26.14 -40.01
N ASN A 606 23.07 -26.02 -39.23
CA ASN A 606 24.14 -27.04 -39.22
C ASN A 606 24.51 -27.44 -37.78
N SER A 607 24.73 -28.74 -37.59
CA SER A 607 24.77 -29.54 -36.37
C SER A 607 25.77 -29.16 -35.25
N ALA A 608 26.15 -27.89 -35.06
CA ALA A 608 27.04 -27.44 -33.99
C ALA A 608 26.39 -26.50 -32.95
N VAL A 609 25.15 -26.04 -33.16
CA VAL A 609 24.41 -25.16 -32.21
C VAL A 609 23.16 -25.85 -31.65
N ASN A 610 23.19 -27.18 -31.52
CA ASN A 610 22.10 -27.95 -30.91
C ASN A 610 22.12 -27.94 -29.37
N SER A 611 22.99 -27.14 -28.72
CA SER A 611 23.12 -27.14 -27.26
C SER A 611 22.40 -25.98 -26.56
N TYR A 612 21.89 -24.97 -27.29
CA TYR A 612 21.19 -23.82 -26.69
C TYR A 612 19.75 -23.60 -27.21
N GLY A 613 19.29 -24.43 -28.15
CA GLY A 613 17.87 -24.51 -28.48
C GLY A 613 17.14 -25.21 -27.34
N CYS A 614 16.12 -24.57 -26.77
CA CYS A 614 15.20 -25.27 -25.87
C CYS A 614 14.62 -26.48 -26.64
N PRO A 615 14.72 -27.71 -26.12
CA PRO A 615 14.12 -28.85 -26.77
C PRO A 615 12.60 -28.65 -26.71
N GLU A 616 12.01 -28.26 -27.84
CA GLU A 616 10.58 -28.28 -28.03
C GLU A 616 10.15 -29.75 -28.11
N GLN A 617 9.91 -30.34 -26.94
CA GLN A 617 9.37 -31.68 -26.81
C GLN A 617 7.91 -31.65 -27.26
N ARG A 618 7.69 -31.87 -28.56
CA ARG A 618 6.41 -32.35 -29.10
C ARG A 618 6.08 -33.67 -28.41
N HIS A 619 5.24 -33.67 -27.39
CA HIS A 619 4.39 -34.81 -27.03
C HIS A 619 3.05 -34.26 -26.51
N GLY A 620 1.97 -34.70 -27.16
CA GLY A 620 0.61 -34.27 -26.86
C GLY A 620 0.15 -34.70 -25.48
N GLY A 621 -0.50 -33.78 -24.78
CA GLY A 621 -1.14 -34.01 -23.48
C GLY A 621 -1.79 -32.71 -23.01
N SER A 622 -3.11 -32.66 -23.06
CA SER A 622 -3.93 -31.51 -22.68
C SER A 622 -3.79 -31.20 -21.19
N GLY A 623 -2.91 -30.26 -20.83
CA GLY A 623 -2.72 -29.77 -19.48
C GLY A 623 -1.87 -28.50 -19.46
N CYS A 624 -2.53 -27.34 -19.37
CA CYS A 624 -2.00 -26.00 -19.09
C CYS A 624 -0.58 -25.65 -19.63
N SER A 625 -0.53 -25.17 -20.87
CA SER A 625 0.64 -24.55 -21.49
C SER A 625 0.85 -23.12 -20.96
N MET A 626 1.42 -22.97 -19.75
CA MET A 626 2.01 -21.70 -19.28
C MET A 626 3.55 -21.76 -19.19
N CYS A 627 4.16 -22.91 -19.50
CA CYS A 627 5.57 -23.21 -19.23
C CYS A 627 6.32 -23.83 -20.42
N SER A 628 6.26 -23.23 -21.62
CA SER A 628 7.08 -23.71 -22.75
C SER A 628 8.37 -22.89 -22.88
N GLY A 629 9.46 -23.42 -22.32
CA GLY A 629 10.85 -23.15 -22.76
C GLY A 629 11.73 -22.16 -21.98
N GLY A 630 11.19 -21.09 -21.37
CA GLY A 630 12.01 -20.00 -20.78
C GLY A 630 12.26 -20.07 -19.26
N TYR A 631 13.14 -19.22 -18.73
CA TYR A 631 13.29 -18.91 -17.31
C TYR A 631 12.37 -17.75 -16.85
N PHE A 632 11.99 -16.84 -17.75
CA PHE A 632 11.25 -15.61 -17.42
C PHE A 632 9.85 -15.88 -16.84
N ALA A 633 9.01 -16.64 -17.53
CA ALA A 633 7.64 -16.88 -17.07
C ALA A 633 7.55 -17.62 -15.72
N PRO A 634 8.31 -18.71 -15.48
CA PRO A 634 8.39 -19.33 -14.16
C PRO A 634 8.89 -18.38 -13.07
N GLN A 635 9.83 -17.49 -13.41
CA GLN A 635 10.36 -16.51 -12.47
C GLN A 635 9.34 -15.43 -12.08
N VAL A 636 8.52 -14.96 -13.03
CA VAL A 636 7.41 -14.03 -12.74
C VAL A 636 6.37 -14.70 -11.84
N VAL A 637 6.06 -15.97 -12.08
CA VAL A 637 5.15 -16.76 -11.22
C VAL A 637 5.75 -16.93 -9.82
N ALA A 638 7.04 -17.25 -9.71
CA ALA A 638 7.72 -17.38 -8.43
C ALA A 638 7.69 -16.09 -7.61
N TYR A 639 7.91 -14.94 -8.26
CA TYR A 639 7.76 -13.63 -7.64
C TYR A 639 6.33 -13.38 -7.16
N ALA A 640 5.33 -13.65 -8.00
CA ALA A 640 3.92 -13.47 -7.65
C ALA A 640 3.50 -14.34 -6.45
N VAL A 641 3.97 -15.59 -6.39
CA VAL A 641 3.74 -16.50 -5.25
C VAL A 641 4.45 -15.99 -3.99
N GLY A 642 5.71 -15.59 -4.07
CA GLY A 642 6.46 -15.06 -2.93
C GLY A 642 5.83 -13.80 -2.35
N LEU A 643 5.36 -12.88 -3.21
CA LEU A 643 4.67 -11.66 -2.77
C LEU A 643 3.31 -11.97 -2.13
N LEU A 644 2.57 -12.94 -2.68
CA LEU A 644 1.31 -13.40 -2.09
C LEU A 644 1.53 -14.02 -0.70
N MET A 645 2.57 -14.84 -0.54
CA MET A 645 2.94 -15.43 0.75
C MET A 645 3.29 -14.36 1.78
N ALA A 646 4.03 -13.31 1.38
CA ALA A 646 4.34 -12.19 2.27
C ALA A 646 3.06 -11.46 2.74
N ASN A 647 2.15 -11.15 1.82
CA ASN A 647 0.86 -10.52 2.16
C ASN A 647 0.00 -11.42 3.07
N MET A 648 -0.02 -12.73 2.82
CA MET A 648 -0.74 -13.69 3.66
C MET A 648 -0.14 -13.77 5.05
N ALA A 649 1.20 -13.75 5.18
CA ALA A 649 1.87 -13.79 6.48
C ALA A 649 1.56 -12.55 7.33
N VAL A 650 1.54 -11.36 6.72
CA VAL A 650 1.13 -10.11 7.42
C VAL A 650 -0.32 -10.20 7.89
N TYR A 651 -1.22 -10.75 7.06
CA TYR A 651 -2.63 -10.94 7.42
C TYR A 651 -2.83 -11.95 8.57
N LEU A 652 -2.09 -13.06 8.57
CA LEU A 652 -2.21 -14.09 9.61
C LEU A 652 -1.56 -13.69 10.93
N MET A 653 -0.43 -12.97 10.90
CA MET A 653 0.36 -12.65 12.10
C MET A 653 0.00 -11.30 12.73
N ASN A 654 -0.84 -10.47 12.09
CA ASN A 654 -1.22 -9.12 12.55
C ASN A 654 -0.03 -8.22 12.94
N MET A 655 1.16 -8.51 12.40
CA MET A 655 2.41 -7.80 12.65
C MET A 655 3.15 -7.61 11.33
N GLY A 656 3.93 -6.54 11.22
CA GLY A 656 4.78 -6.29 10.05
C GLY A 656 5.81 -7.43 9.89
N GLN A 657 5.83 -8.06 8.72
CA GLN A 657 6.74 -9.15 8.37
C GLN A 657 7.76 -8.68 7.33
N PRO A 658 9.02 -9.16 7.38
CA PRO A 658 10.00 -8.89 6.34
C PRO A 658 9.58 -9.57 5.03
N ALA A 659 9.32 -8.80 3.97
CA ALA A 659 8.81 -9.35 2.70
C ALA A 659 9.87 -10.19 1.97
N LEU A 660 11.15 -9.81 2.08
CA LEU A 660 12.25 -10.53 1.43
C LEU A 660 12.45 -11.94 2.00
N LEU A 661 11.96 -12.21 3.21
CA LEU A 661 11.93 -13.55 3.81
C LEU A 661 11.22 -14.57 2.91
N TYR A 662 10.16 -14.14 2.22
CA TYR A 662 9.34 -15.00 1.35
C TYR A 662 9.76 -14.89 -0.12
N LEU A 663 10.13 -13.68 -0.57
CA LEU A 663 10.49 -13.44 -1.97
C LEU A 663 11.82 -14.09 -2.36
N VAL A 664 12.85 -14.00 -1.52
CA VAL A 664 14.18 -14.54 -1.83
C VAL A 664 14.17 -16.06 -2.06
N PRO A 665 13.63 -16.91 -1.16
CA PRO A 665 13.61 -18.35 -1.40
C PRO A 665 12.74 -18.72 -2.60
N CYS A 666 11.62 -18.02 -2.84
CA CYS A 666 10.78 -18.27 -4.01
C CYS A 666 11.51 -17.93 -5.31
N CYS A 667 12.08 -16.73 -5.42
CA CYS A 667 12.74 -16.28 -6.65
C CYS A 667 14.09 -16.96 -6.88
N LEU A 668 14.99 -16.96 -5.91
CA LEU A 668 16.33 -17.54 -6.08
C LEU A 668 16.28 -19.08 -6.12
N GLY A 669 15.41 -19.68 -5.32
CA GLY A 669 15.22 -21.13 -5.26
C GLY A 669 14.68 -21.68 -6.57
N THR A 670 13.65 -21.05 -7.16
CA THR A 670 13.09 -21.49 -8.46
C THR A 670 14.11 -21.34 -9.59
N PHE A 671 14.82 -20.21 -9.68
CA PHE A 671 15.86 -20.01 -10.69
C PHE A 671 16.97 -21.08 -10.58
N THR A 672 17.48 -21.30 -9.37
CA THR A 672 18.56 -22.28 -9.10
C THR A 672 18.10 -23.70 -9.36
N PHE A 673 16.88 -24.06 -8.95
CA PHE A 673 16.30 -25.38 -9.19
C PHE A 673 16.12 -25.65 -10.69
N MET A 674 15.63 -24.68 -11.46
CA MET A 674 15.52 -24.81 -12.91
C MET A 674 16.88 -24.92 -13.59
N ALA A 675 17.86 -24.11 -13.18
CA ALA A 675 19.22 -24.15 -13.70
C ALA A 675 19.91 -25.49 -13.40
N TRP A 676 19.70 -26.04 -12.22
CA TRP A 676 20.18 -27.37 -11.83
C TRP A 676 19.53 -28.47 -12.66
N ARG A 677 18.19 -28.47 -12.79
CA ARG A 677 17.46 -29.46 -13.60
C ARG A 677 17.87 -29.44 -15.07
N ARG A 678 18.28 -28.28 -15.59
CA ARG A 678 18.74 -28.10 -16.97
C ARG A 678 20.26 -28.35 -17.14
N ASN A 679 20.98 -28.68 -16.07
CA ASN A 679 22.45 -28.85 -16.05
C ASN A 679 23.22 -27.60 -16.54
N GLU A 680 22.63 -26.41 -16.44
CA GLU A 680 23.25 -25.14 -16.86
C GLU A 680 23.77 -24.32 -15.67
N LEU A 681 23.58 -24.80 -14.43
CA LEU A 681 23.86 -24.04 -13.21
C LEU A 681 25.29 -23.49 -13.16
N GLY A 682 26.30 -24.31 -13.46
CA GLY A 682 27.70 -23.87 -13.46
C GLY A 682 27.94 -22.74 -14.47
N SER A 683 27.35 -22.85 -15.67
CA SER A 683 27.46 -21.81 -16.69
C SER A 683 26.70 -20.53 -16.34
N LEU A 684 25.59 -20.60 -15.60
CA LEU A 684 24.85 -19.41 -15.16
C LEU A 684 25.48 -18.75 -13.92
N TRP A 685 26.19 -19.53 -13.10
CA TRP A 685 26.81 -19.08 -11.86
C TRP A 685 27.95 -18.08 -12.08
N GLU A 686 28.88 -18.39 -12.99
CA GLU A 686 30.03 -17.53 -13.30
C GLU A 686 29.69 -16.39 -14.28
N GLY A 687 28.65 -16.60 -15.09
CA GLY A 687 28.14 -15.63 -16.05
C GLY A 687 27.61 -16.32 -17.31
N PRO A 688 26.33 -16.11 -17.70
CA PRO A 688 25.75 -16.75 -18.86
C PRO A 688 26.51 -16.39 -20.15
N LYS A 689 27.19 -17.38 -20.73
CA LYS A 689 27.91 -17.25 -22.02
C LYS A 689 27.04 -16.68 -23.13
N ALA A 690 25.75 -17.04 -23.14
CA ALA A 690 24.78 -16.54 -24.10
C ALA A 690 24.60 -15.02 -24.05
N ILE A 691 24.54 -14.42 -22.85
CA ILE A 691 24.39 -12.97 -22.69
C ILE A 691 25.68 -12.28 -23.17
N ARG A 692 26.86 -12.74 -22.69
CA ARG A 692 28.16 -12.17 -23.08
C ARG A 692 28.41 -12.23 -24.59
N THR A 693 28.09 -13.35 -25.22
CA THR A 693 28.28 -13.52 -26.68
C THR A 693 27.43 -12.53 -27.46
N VAL A 694 26.19 -12.32 -27.02
CA VAL A 694 25.27 -11.39 -27.68
C VAL A 694 25.65 -9.93 -27.39
N ASP A 695 26.07 -9.62 -26.17
CA ASP A 695 26.54 -8.29 -25.79
C ASP A 695 27.79 -7.91 -26.60
N ALA A 696 28.73 -8.85 -26.77
CA ALA A 696 29.88 -8.66 -27.65
C ALA A 696 29.49 -8.39 -29.12
N MET A 697 28.40 -9.01 -29.62
CA MET A 697 27.87 -8.73 -30.96
C MET A 697 27.14 -7.37 -31.06
N LEU A 698 26.54 -6.90 -29.97
CA LEU A 698 25.76 -5.66 -29.90
C LEU A 698 26.66 -4.44 -29.76
N TYR A 699 27.64 -4.51 -28.86
CA TYR A 699 28.45 -3.36 -28.43
C TYR A 699 29.89 -3.42 -28.94
N GLY A 700 30.37 -4.57 -29.43
CA GLY A 700 31.69 -4.69 -30.05
C GLY A 700 32.82 -4.29 -29.10
N GLU A 701 33.14 -5.13 -28.11
CA GLU A 701 34.36 -4.94 -27.30
C GLU A 701 35.55 -5.64 -27.94
N GLU A 702 36.68 -4.93 -28.03
CA GLU A 702 38.00 -5.54 -28.15
C GLU A 702 38.35 -6.28 -26.85
N PRO A 703 38.99 -7.47 -26.93
CA PRO A 703 39.26 -8.26 -25.74
C PRO A 703 40.29 -7.55 -24.84
N THR A 704 39.89 -7.16 -23.65
CA THR A 704 40.83 -6.79 -22.58
C THR A 704 41.27 -8.03 -21.82
N ASP A 705 42.58 -8.23 -21.79
CA ASP A 705 43.27 -9.32 -21.12
C ASP A 705 42.85 -9.48 -19.65
N SER A 706 42.40 -10.68 -19.26
CA SER A 706 42.65 -11.30 -17.95
C SER A 706 41.99 -12.69 -17.85
N ALA A 707 42.74 -13.75 -18.20
CA ALA A 707 42.85 -15.04 -17.47
C ALA A 707 43.23 -16.20 -18.41
N ASN A 708 44.36 -16.84 -18.09
CA ASN A 708 44.99 -17.92 -18.83
C ASN A 708 44.12 -19.20 -18.94
N ASN A 709 44.18 -19.80 -20.14
CA ASN A 709 43.95 -21.21 -20.52
C ASN A 709 42.52 -21.82 -20.37
N VAL A 710 41.84 -22.11 -21.50
CA VAL A 710 41.88 -23.40 -22.24
C VAL A 710 41.01 -23.29 -23.52
N HIS A 711 41.59 -23.71 -24.64
CA HIS A 711 41.13 -23.78 -26.05
C HIS A 711 39.63 -23.70 -26.42
N ALA A 712 39.35 -22.85 -27.41
CA ALA A 712 38.69 -23.23 -28.67
C ALA A 712 39.29 -22.39 -29.83
N PRO A 713 39.65 -22.98 -30.98
CA PRO A 713 40.36 -22.27 -32.03
C PRO A 713 39.41 -21.43 -32.89
N LEU A 714 39.77 -20.17 -33.11
CA LEU A 714 39.34 -19.39 -34.27
C LEU A 714 39.94 -20.02 -35.53
N PRO A 715 39.21 -20.14 -36.65
CA PRO A 715 39.83 -20.48 -37.93
C PRO A 715 40.57 -19.26 -38.45
N THR A 716 41.89 -19.25 -38.30
CA THR A 716 42.80 -18.38 -39.06
C THR A 716 43.05 -19.01 -40.41
N VAL A 717 42.84 -18.25 -41.49
CA VAL A 717 43.41 -18.55 -42.81
C VAL A 717 44.50 -17.51 -43.05
N GLU A 718 45.76 -17.95 -42.94
CA GLU A 718 46.97 -17.21 -43.33
C GLU A 718 47.29 -17.43 -44.82
N GLY A 719 47.97 -16.44 -45.42
CA GLY A 719 48.81 -16.54 -46.63
C GLY A 719 48.04 -16.63 -47.96
N GLU A 720 48.45 -16.03 -49.08
CA GLU A 720 49.78 -15.57 -49.48
C GLU A 720 49.68 -14.65 -50.72
N GLU A 721 50.86 -14.13 -51.09
CA GLU A 721 51.20 -13.06 -52.00
C GLU A 721 50.79 -13.22 -53.48
N ALA A 722 50.89 -12.07 -54.16
CA ALA A 722 50.65 -11.88 -55.58
C ALA A 722 51.57 -12.72 -56.48
N LEU A 723 50.98 -13.40 -57.47
CA LEU A 723 51.71 -13.77 -58.69
C LEU A 723 50.78 -13.86 -59.90
N THR A 724 51.30 -13.37 -61.02
CA THR A 724 50.71 -13.15 -62.34
C THR A 724 50.22 -14.42 -63.08
N VAL A 725 49.11 -14.25 -63.79
CA VAL A 725 48.55 -15.06 -64.90
C VAL A 725 49.64 -15.33 -65.97
N PRO A 726 49.76 -16.52 -66.62
CA PRO A 726 48.75 -16.94 -67.61
C PRO A 726 48.49 -18.43 -67.91
N SER A 727 47.38 -18.59 -68.65
CA SER A 727 47.07 -19.54 -69.73
C SER A 727 46.44 -20.90 -69.43
N ALA A 728 45.37 -21.12 -70.20
CA ALA A 728 44.50 -22.29 -70.29
C ALA A 728 45.18 -23.53 -70.89
N SER A 729 44.64 -24.71 -70.56
CA SER A 729 44.37 -25.79 -71.53
C SER A 729 43.50 -26.88 -70.89
N ASP A 730 42.77 -27.53 -71.78
CA ASP A 730 41.60 -28.38 -71.63
C ASP A 730 41.84 -29.80 -71.08
N GLN A 731 40.70 -30.49 -70.82
CA GLN A 731 40.48 -31.95 -70.88
C GLN A 731 41.14 -32.80 -69.76
N ASP A 732 40.53 -33.83 -69.19
CA ASP A 732 39.53 -34.77 -69.70
C ASP A 732 38.78 -35.43 -68.53
N CYS A 733 37.57 -35.92 -68.81
CA CYS A 733 36.81 -36.82 -67.95
C CYS A 733 37.27 -38.27 -68.15
N ASP A 734 37.38 -39.08 -67.10
CA ASP A 734 36.91 -40.48 -67.14
C ASP A 734 36.99 -41.19 -65.77
N GLY A 735 35.93 -41.96 -65.49
CA GLY A 735 36.11 -43.38 -65.16
C GLY A 735 36.23 -43.83 -63.69
N ASP A 736 35.08 -44.24 -63.15
CA ASP A 736 34.85 -45.54 -62.50
C ASP A 736 35.27 -45.85 -61.03
N VAL A 737 34.19 -46.00 -60.24
CA VAL A 737 33.94 -46.87 -59.08
C VAL A 737 34.31 -48.33 -59.43
N PRO A 738 34.90 -49.19 -58.54
CA PRO A 738 34.08 -49.79 -57.47
C PRO A 738 34.75 -50.27 -56.15
N LEU A 739 33.89 -50.29 -55.12
CA LEU A 739 33.65 -51.33 -54.10
C LEU A 739 34.84 -52.13 -53.52
N GLN A 740 34.90 -52.13 -52.18
CA GLN A 740 34.71 -53.32 -51.31
C GLN A 740 35.74 -53.44 -50.15
N GLU A 741 35.27 -53.05 -48.95
CA GLU A 741 35.37 -53.81 -47.68
C GLU A 741 36.72 -53.95 -46.92
N PRO A 742 36.69 -54.39 -45.64
CA PRO A 742 37.23 -53.59 -44.54
C PRO A 742 38.39 -54.27 -43.81
N HIS A 743 39.24 -53.49 -43.14
CA HIS A 743 40.18 -54.06 -42.17
C HIS A 743 40.20 -53.34 -40.83
N ARG A 744 39.77 -54.14 -39.85
CA ARG A 744 40.02 -54.16 -38.41
C ARG A 744 41.39 -53.61 -37.95
N ASN A 745 41.28 -52.97 -36.78
CA ASN A 745 42.15 -53.03 -35.58
C ASN A 745 43.58 -52.48 -35.70
N VAL A 746 43.97 -51.60 -34.78
CA VAL A 746 44.65 -51.95 -33.51
C VAL A 746 45.15 -50.63 -32.88
N VAL A 747 44.73 -50.41 -31.62
CA VAL A 747 45.20 -49.41 -30.61
C VAL A 747 44.82 -47.95 -30.83
#